data_AF-A0A9D2IVG1-F1
#
_entry.id   AF-A0A9D2IVG1-F1
#
_cell.length_a   1.000
_cell.length_b   1.000
_cell.length_c   1.000
_cell.angle_alpha   90.00
_cell.angle_beta   90.00
_cell.angle_gamma   90.00
#
_symmetry.space_group_name_H-M   'P 1'
#
loop_
_entity.id
_entity.type
_entity.pdbx_description
1 polymer ?
#
loop_
_entity_poly.entity_id
_entity_poly.type
_entity_poly.pdbx_seq_one_letter_code
_entity_poly.pdbx_strand_id
1 'polypeptide(L)'
;MKHFPLILTLLLCLLGLTACACSQPEDEHVHDWDDGVVIAQPTCTTAGTWLRTCRICSENTYAAIPVTGHTFSTVWSYDASQHWHACLGGCGTDTDRQAHTFSGGVCIICGAEEEIGGSDDTGGSDDTGGSDDTDGSGDTGGSDDVCEDGTHRWTLESRTEATCTQDGVLSYHCTLCGTTMQQTIAALGHDPDPEWCYDDSMHWHICRRCGGPDAQETHLFLGGSICLTCGAEREEQSDIGHTHDWDDGVLTHEPTCTQTGTRLLTCRDCGITMTEEVPPTGHDFGTRYTANATAHWHVCANGCGETDTPEAHRWREDDIILAPTCTATGLVRSVCTVCDMQTTEVLPLAPHSAGAVEYNDSFHWSRCTACGATLEASDHVWALRSTTPPTCTSTGTAVYGCTGCAATRTEELAVTAHKWSAWSPEEDGHARSCLYGCGAREWETHRYEGDTCAVCGETNHAIGLIFVRYDTQTDGYMFAGSTENVEEIIIPDTYDGLPVVAIASEAFLGLTALRHITIGDNVTEILPDAFMGCTQLASITFGASLTPDAIDAEQFRNCPALAEISVARGNQSLYVQDNCLMNGGTLLLGGLTAAIPEGVTAIGAYAFSGRDILTALSIPDSVRAIGAYAFYECSHLETIEPGTGITSLADYTFASCTALRAVTFHGALTEIGTAAFQGCGALESIDLHAVVLIGELAFENCESLRTIVLGEALQAVLYDAFWDCNNLEIAYYLGTEDDWMAVDLGGNDAVLDPTRVYFYSDTPPSSGGNYWHYEDDLPTLWE
;
A
#
# COMPACT_ATOMS: atom_id res chain seq x y z
N MET A 1 -25.72 -35.34 42.93
CA MET A 1 -27.06 -34.80 42.55
C MET A 1 -26.86 -33.63 41.59
N LYS A 2 -26.48 -33.89 40.33
CA LYS A 2 -26.19 -32.85 39.31
C LYS A 2 -26.87 -33.13 37.96
N HIS A 3 -28.02 -33.81 37.94
CA HIS A 3 -28.80 -34.06 36.71
C HIS A 3 -30.31 -33.84 36.87
N PHE A 4 -30.73 -33.12 37.91
CA PHE A 4 -32.15 -32.84 38.14
C PHE A 4 -32.72 -31.59 37.43
N PRO A 5 -31.94 -30.57 37.00
CA PRO A 5 -32.52 -29.41 36.30
C PRO A 5 -32.85 -29.67 34.82
N LEU A 6 -32.09 -30.53 34.12
CA LEU A 6 -32.22 -30.74 32.67
C LEU A 6 -33.48 -31.51 32.24
N ILE A 7 -34.02 -32.36 33.10
CA ILE A 7 -35.21 -33.18 32.78
C ILE A 7 -36.51 -32.38 32.93
N LEU A 8 -36.53 -31.36 33.82
CA LEU A 8 -37.72 -30.55 34.06
C LEU A 8 -37.97 -29.53 32.93
N THR A 9 -36.90 -28.98 32.36
CA THR A 9 -36.99 -28.01 31.24
C THR A 9 -37.39 -28.69 29.93
N LEU A 10 -36.93 -29.92 29.67
CA LEU A 10 -37.34 -30.70 28.49
C LEU A 10 -38.82 -31.11 28.56
N LEU A 11 -39.36 -31.40 29.75
CA LEU A 11 -40.76 -31.76 29.92
C LEU A 11 -41.71 -30.56 29.76
N LEU A 12 -41.28 -29.35 30.12
CA LEU A 12 -42.09 -28.14 29.97
C LEU A 12 -42.16 -27.66 28.51
N CYS A 13 -41.12 -27.95 27.71
CA CYS A 13 -41.08 -27.66 26.28
C CYS A 13 -41.99 -28.59 25.46
N LEU A 14 -42.02 -29.90 25.78
CA LEU A 14 -42.93 -30.88 25.15
C LEU A 14 -44.41 -30.66 25.47
N LEU A 15 -44.73 -29.87 26.51
CA LEU A 15 -46.08 -29.53 26.94
C LEU A 15 -46.56 -28.13 26.51
N GLY A 16 -45.74 -27.37 25.76
CA GLY A 16 -46.14 -26.10 25.15
C GLY A 16 -46.40 -24.94 26.13
N LEU A 17 -45.80 -24.94 27.32
CA LEU A 17 -46.13 -24.00 28.40
C LEU A 17 -45.14 -22.84 28.62
N THR A 18 -44.09 -22.70 27.80
CA THR A 18 -43.20 -21.50 27.82
C THR A 18 -42.71 -21.13 26.42
N ALA A 19 -42.83 -19.84 26.05
CA ALA A 19 -42.29 -19.27 24.83
C ALA A 19 -40.75 -19.22 24.90
N CYS A 20 -40.08 -19.65 23.82
CA CYS A 20 -38.63 -19.71 23.73
C CYS A 20 -38.06 -18.29 23.55
N ALA A 21 -37.14 -17.90 24.44
CA ALA A 21 -36.42 -16.63 24.39
C ALA A 21 -35.06 -16.84 23.70
N CYS A 22 -34.93 -16.39 22.46
CA CYS A 22 -33.64 -16.30 21.76
C CYS A 22 -33.17 -14.84 21.78
N SER A 23 -32.53 -14.43 22.88
CA SER A 23 -31.73 -13.19 22.95
C SER A 23 -30.95 -13.12 24.28
N GLN A 24 -29.96 -13.98 24.51
CA GLN A 24 -28.90 -13.78 25.54
C GLN A 24 -27.60 -14.50 25.12
N PRO A 25 -26.40 -13.98 25.43
CA PRO A 25 -25.17 -14.28 24.68
C PRO A 25 -24.23 -15.37 25.28
N GLU A 26 -24.63 -16.15 26.30
CA GLU A 26 -23.65 -16.89 27.12
C GLU A 26 -23.84 -18.41 27.30
N ASP A 27 -24.69 -19.10 26.54
CA ASP A 27 -24.76 -20.57 26.59
C ASP A 27 -24.44 -21.21 25.24
N GLU A 28 -23.36 -22.00 25.17
CA GLU A 28 -23.06 -22.91 24.04
C GLU A 28 -24.19 -23.95 23.94
N HIS A 29 -25.24 -23.64 23.19
CA HIS A 29 -26.21 -24.63 22.74
C HIS A 29 -25.69 -25.31 21.47
N VAL A 30 -25.94 -26.61 21.33
CA VAL A 30 -25.62 -27.35 20.11
C VAL A 30 -26.67 -26.99 19.05
N HIS A 31 -26.26 -26.32 17.98
CA HIS A 31 -27.16 -26.02 16.86
C HIS A 31 -27.40 -27.28 16.02
N ASP A 32 -28.68 -27.62 15.80
CA ASP A 32 -29.10 -28.67 14.87
C ASP A 32 -29.39 -28.04 13.51
N TRP A 33 -28.33 -27.96 12.70
CA TRP A 33 -28.38 -27.39 11.37
C TRP A 33 -29.06 -28.35 10.41
N ASP A 34 -29.88 -27.82 9.49
CA ASP A 34 -30.31 -28.60 8.35
C ASP A 34 -29.14 -28.95 7.41
N ASP A 35 -29.43 -29.74 6.40
CA ASP A 35 -28.43 -30.20 5.43
C ASP A 35 -27.86 -29.04 4.58
N GLY A 36 -28.38 -27.82 4.75
CA GLY A 36 -27.97 -26.60 4.07
C GLY A 36 -28.27 -26.60 2.57
N VAL A 37 -28.24 -25.41 1.97
CA VAL A 37 -28.42 -25.20 0.54
C VAL A 37 -27.33 -24.28 0.02
N VAL A 38 -26.81 -24.59 -1.17
CA VAL A 38 -25.87 -23.71 -1.85
C VAL A 38 -26.67 -22.56 -2.45
N ILE A 39 -26.44 -21.35 -1.96
CA ILE A 39 -27.14 -20.13 -2.41
C ILE A 39 -26.32 -19.35 -3.43
N ALA A 40 -25.00 -19.56 -3.46
CA ALA A 40 -24.13 -19.10 -4.53
C ALA A 40 -23.11 -20.20 -4.87
N GLN A 41 -23.05 -20.62 -6.13
CA GLN A 41 -22.07 -21.63 -6.57
C GLN A 41 -20.67 -21.02 -6.63
N PRO A 42 -19.61 -21.73 -6.20
CA PRO A 42 -18.23 -21.24 -6.35
C PRO A 42 -17.83 -21.16 -7.82
N THR A 43 -17.19 -20.07 -8.22
CA THR A 43 -16.54 -19.92 -9.52
C THR A 43 -15.03 -20.15 -9.37
N CYS A 44 -14.29 -20.07 -10.49
CA CYS A 44 -12.84 -20.25 -10.50
C CYS A 44 -12.08 -19.11 -9.78
N THR A 45 -12.71 -17.94 -9.59
CA THR A 45 -12.13 -16.76 -8.93
C THR A 45 -12.91 -16.29 -7.69
N THR A 46 -14.18 -16.69 -7.55
CA THR A 46 -15.06 -16.23 -6.46
C THR A 46 -15.58 -17.41 -5.65
N ALA A 47 -15.37 -17.37 -4.33
CA ALA A 47 -15.85 -18.41 -3.42
C ALA A 47 -17.39 -18.45 -3.42
N GLY A 48 -17.94 -19.66 -3.41
CA GLY A 48 -19.39 -19.86 -3.32
C GLY A 48 -19.88 -19.67 -1.89
N THR A 49 -21.19 -19.65 -1.71
CA THR A 49 -21.82 -19.48 -0.40
C THR A 49 -22.81 -20.60 -0.14
N TRP A 50 -22.58 -21.31 0.97
CA TRP A 50 -23.46 -22.34 1.49
C TRP A 50 -24.17 -21.78 2.72
N LEU A 51 -25.51 -21.77 2.68
CA LEU A 51 -26.37 -21.36 3.78
C LEU A 51 -26.93 -22.60 4.46
N ARG A 52 -26.93 -22.61 5.79
CA ARG A 52 -27.68 -23.59 6.57
C ARG A 52 -28.48 -22.90 7.65
N THR A 53 -29.66 -23.42 7.91
CA THR A 53 -30.61 -22.85 8.86
C THR A 53 -30.76 -23.81 10.03
N CYS A 54 -30.68 -23.29 11.25
CA CYS A 54 -30.86 -24.08 12.44
C CYS A 54 -32.33 -24.48 12.55
N ARG A 55 -32.64 -25.79 12.56
CA ARG A 55 -34.02 -26.31 12.63
C ARG A 55 -34.74 -25.98 13.95
N ILE A 56 -34.00 -25.50 14.95
CA ILE A 56 -34.48 -25.23 16.30
C ILE A 56 -34.80 -23.73 16.48
N CYS A 57 -33.88 -22.84 16.10
CA CYS A 57 -34.03 -21.39 16.32
C CYS A 57 -34.27 -20.58 15.03
N SER A 58 -34.24 -21.22 13.85
CA SER A 58 -34.38 -20.57 12.53
C SER A 58 -33.29 -19.53 12.22
N GLU A 59 -32.19 -19.53 12.97
CA GLU A 59 -31.04 -18.69 12.71
C GLU A 59 -30.23 -19.21 11.52
N ASN A 60 -29.69 -18.31 10.71
CA ASN A 60 -28.95 -18.60 9.50
C ASN A 60 -27.44 -18.46 9.74
N THR A 61 -26.65 -19.39 9.21
CA THR A 61 -25.20 -19.24 9.15
C THR A 61 -24.68 -19.56 7.75
N TYR A 62 -23.63 -18.84 7.36
CA TYR A 62 -23.04 -18.90 6.03
C TYR A 62 -21.64 -19.47 6.13
N ALA A 63 -21.29 -20.38 5.24
CA ALA A 63 -19.92 -20.85 5.07
C ALA A 63 -19.46 -20.63 3.63
N ALA A 64 -18.21 -20.24 3.48
CA ALA A 64 -17.57 -20.09 2.18
C ALA A 64 -17.29 -21.48 1.59
N ILE A 65 -17.71 -21.67 0.34
CA ILE A 65 -17.30 -22.80 -0.48
C ILE A 65 -16.04 -22.36 -1.24
N PRO A 66 -14.89 -23.03 -1.07
CA PRO A 66 -13.66 -22.63 -1.75
C PRO A 66 -13.83 -22.48 -3.26
N VAL A 67 -13.08 -21.56 -3.87
CA VAL A 67 -13.05 -21.39 -5.33
C VAL A 67 -12.72 -22.71 -6.02
N THR A 68 -13.30 -22.93 -7.20
CA THR A 68 -13.08 -24.17 -7.96
C THR A 68 -11.70 -24.24 -8.61
N GLY A 69 -10.97 -23.12 -8.63
CA GLY A 69 -9.68 -22.97 -9.31
C GLY A 69 -9.82 -22.97 -10.83
N HIS A 70 -8.76 -22.58 -11.54
CA HIS A 70 -8.81 -22.50 -12.99
C HIS A 70 -8.66 -23.90 -13.62
N THR A 71 -9.64 -24.27 -14.43
CA THR A 71 -9.53 -25.37 -15.39
C THR A 71 -9.57 -24.77 -16.79
N PHE A 72 -8.53 -25.04 -17.58
CA PHE A 72 -8.35 -24.42 -18.89
C PHE A 72 -8.77 -25.38 -20.02
N SER A 73 -9.25 -24.81 -21.12
CA SER A 73 -9.65 -25.54 -22.33
C SER A 73 -8.47 -26.36 -22.86
N THR A 74 -8.75 -27.54 -23.41
CA THR A 74 -7.74 -28.34 -24.14
C THR A 74 -7.64 -27.95 -25.61
N VAL A 75 -8.54 -27.08 -26.08
CA VAL A 75 -8.56 -26.50 -27.44
C VAL A 75 -8.05 -25.07 -27.35
N TRP A 76 -7.22 -24.68 -28.32
CA TRP A 76 -6.63 -23.34 -28.41
C TRP A 76 -7.69 -22.31 -28.84
N SER A 77 -7.80 -21.24 -28.05
CA SER A 77 -8.48 -19.99 -28.44
C SER A 77 -7.46 -19.05 -29.07
N TYR A 78 -7.89 -18.17 -29.96
CA TYR A 78 -6.99 -17.22 -30.64
C TYR A 78 -7.70 -15.96 -31.10
N ASP A 79 -6.94 -14.87 -31.20
CA ASP A 79 -7.34 -13.60 -31.83
C ASP A 79 -6.33 -13.18 -32.90
N ALA A 80 -6.39 -11.93 -33.39
CA ALA A 80 -5.48 -11.42 -34.42
C ALA A 80 -3.99 -11.37 -33.99
N SER A 81 -3.71 -11.45 -32.68
CA SER A 81 -2.38 -11.27 -32.11
C SER A 81 -1.77 -12.54 -31.54
N GLN A 82 -2.55 -13.39 -30.84
CA GLN A 82 -2.03 -14.52 -30.07
C GLN A 82 -3.04 -15.69 -29.92
N HIS A 83 -2.54 -16.83 -29.41
CA HIS A 83 -3.29 -17.99 -28.96
C HIS A 83 -3.20 -18.16 -27.45
N TRP A 84 -4.21 -18.75 -26.83
CA TRP A 84 -4.19 -19.12 -25.42
C TRP A 84 -5.16 -20.26 -25.12
N HIS A 85 -5.03 -20.86 -23.94
CA HIS A 85 -6.06 -21.73 -23.38
C HIS A 85 -6.96 -20.91 -22.45
N ALA A 86 -8.21 -20.70 -22.89
CA ALA A 86 -9.20 -19.97 -22.10
C ALA A 86 -9.66 -20.79 -20.89
N CYS A 87 -9.88 -20.13 -19.75
CA CYS A 87 -10.49 -20.77 -18.59
C CYS A 87 -11.93 -21.20 -18.90
N LEU A 88 -12.23 -22.49 -18.72
CA LEU A 88 -13.58 -23.04 -18.93
C LEU A 88 -14.60 -22.50 -17.93
N GLY A 89 -14.14 -21.86 -16.85
CA GLY A 89 -14.99 -21.18 -15.87
C GLY A 89 -15.44 -19.76 -16.27
N GLY A 90 -15.06 -19.26 -17.45
CA GLY A 90 -15.59 -18.01 -18.02
C GLY A 90 -15.11 -16.71 -17.37
N CYS A 91 -14.11 -16.77 -16.48
CA CYS A 91 -13.58 -15.60 -15.76
C CYS A 91 -12.65 -14.68 -16.58
N GLY A 92 -12.43 -14.99 -17.86
CA GLY A 92 -11.53 -14.21 -18.72
C GLY A 92 -10.03 -14.37 -18.42
N THR A 93 -9.64 -15.25 -17.50
CA THR A 93 -8.22 -15.57 -17.27
C THR A 93 -7.72 -16.58 -18.30
N ASP A 94 -6.58 -16.28 -18.91
CA ASP A 94 -5.97 -17.03 -20.00
C ASP A 94 -4.62 -17.60 -19.58
N THR A 95 -4.25 -18.78 -20.09
CA THR A 95 -2.92 -19.36 -19.88
C THR A 95 -2.25 -19.74 -21.20
N ASP A 96 -0.92 -19.86 -21.19
CA ASP A 96 -0.09 -20.25 -22.34
C ASP A 96 -0.24 -19.33 -23.57
N ARG A 97 -0.15 -18.01 -23.37
CA ARG A 97 -0.22 -17.04 -24.47
C ARG A 97 0.97 -17.20 -25.43
N GLN A 98 0.67 -17.47 -26.71
CA GLN A 98 1.66 -17.63 -27.78
C GLN A 98 1.29 -16.83 -29.01
N ALA A 99 2.20 -16.03 -29.54
CA ALA A 99 1.97 -15.31 -30.80
C ALA A 99 1.83 -16.27 -31.98
N HIS A 100 1.10 -15.85 -33.02
CA HIS A 100 0.97 -16.63 -34.24
C HIS A 100 2.33 -16.88 -34.89
N THR A 101 2.57 -18.12 -35.30
CA THR A 101 3.75 -18.48 -36.08
C THR A 101 3.27 -19.06 -37.41
N PHE A 102 3.50 -18.32 -38.50
CA PHE A 102 3.02 -18.68 -39.82
C PHE A 102 4.08 -19.44 -40.62
N SER A 103 3.68 -20.53 -41.26
CA SER A 103 4.53 -21.28 -42.19
C SER A 103 3.77 -21.49 -43.49
N GLY A 104 4.11 -20.69 -44.51
CA GLY A 104 3.43 -20.72 -45.82
C GLY A 104 2.08 -20.01 -45.84
N GLY A 105 1.90 -18.96 -45.02
CA GLY A 105 0.68 -18.15 -44.96
C GLY A 105 -0.43 -18.72 -44.06
N VAL A 106 -0.15 -19.79 -43.31
CA VAL A 106 -1.09 -20.42 -42.38
C VAL A 106 -0.42 -20.61 -41.02
N CYS A 107 -1.13 -20.26 -39.94
CA CYS A 107 -0.64 -20.41 -38.58
C CYS A 107 -0.51 -21.89 -38.22
N ILE A 108 0.66 -22.30 -37.75
CA ILE A 108 0.99 -23.71 -37.46
C ILE A 108 0.23 -24.29 -36.27
N ILE A 109 -0.39 -23.44 -35.42
CA ILE A 109 -1.06 -23.84 -34.18
C ILE A 109 -2.58 -23.90 -34.37
N CYS A 110 -3.21 -22.84 -34.87
CA CYS A 110 -4.68 -22.80 -35.02
C CYS A 110 -5.17 -23.04 -36.45
N GLY A 111 -4.29 -23.02 -37.45
CA GLY A 111 -4.65 -23.23 -38.86
C GLY A 111 -5.31 -22.04 -39.55
N ALA A 112 -5.35 -20.86 -38.93
CA ALA A 112 -5.85 -19.63 -39.55
C ALA A 112 -4.88 -19.14 -40.64
N GLU A 113 -5.41 -18.67 -41.77
CA GLU A 113 -4.62 -18.04 -42.84
C GLU A 113 -4.25 -16.60 -42.45
N GLU A 114 -3.09 -16.10 -42.90
CA GLU A 114 -2.59 -14.75 -42.57
C GLU A 114 -3.52 -13.68 -43.18
N GLU A 115 -4.46 -13.16 -42.39
CA GLU A 115 -5.30 -12.03 -42.80
C GLU A 115 -4.49 -10.73 -42.81
N ILE A 116 -4.27 -10.18 -44.00
CA ILE A 116 -3.81 -8.81 -44.20
C ILE A 116 -5.05 -7.93 -44.23
N GLY A 117 -5.47 -7.37 -43.09
CA GLY A 117 -6.67 -6.54 -43.02
C GLY A 117 -6.52 -5.32 -42.11
N GLY A 118 -6.60 -4.12 -42.70
CA GLY A 118 -6.96 -2.91 -41.97
C GLY A 118 -8.44 -2.91 -41.60
N SER A 119 -8.82 -2.22 -40.54
CA SER A 119 -10.21 -1.97 -40.15
C SER A 119 -10.78 -0.78 -40.92
N ASP A 120 -12.07 -0.82 -41.24
CA ASP A 120 -13.09 0.01 -40.56
C ASP A 120 -14.52 -0.34 -41.03
N ASP A 121 -15.47 0.05 -40.19
CA ASP A 121 -16.89 -0.31 -40.05
C ASP A 121 -17.82 -0.19 -41.28
N THR A 122 -18.90 -1.01 -41.28
CA THR A 122 -20.32 -0.59 -41.22
C THR A 122 -21.26 -1.80 -41.35
N GLY A 123 -22.36 -1.80 -40.58
CA GLY A 123 -23.33 -2.89 -40.49
C GLY A 123 -24.28 -3.03 -41.69
N GLY A 124 -25.04 -4.13 -41.70
CA GLY A 124 -26.13 -4.33 -42.66
C GLY A 124 -26.60 -5.77 -42.72
N SER A 125 -27.88 -5.94 -42.44
CA SER A 125 -28.66 -7.17 -42.28
C SER A 125 -28.85 -8.03 -43.54
N ASP A 126 -29.25 -9.27 -43.23
CA ASP A 126 -30.06 -10.22 -43.99
C ASP A 126 -29.39 -11.19 -44.97
N ASP A 127 -29.50 -12.48 -44.63
CA ASP A 127 -29.83 -13.49 -45.62
C ASP A 127 -30.62 -14.65 -45.00
N THR A 128 -31.91 -14.72 -45.34
CA THR A 128 -32.59 -16.02 -45.44
C THR A 128 -33.17 -16.19 -46.85
N GLY A 129 -32.49 -17.03 -47.64
CA GLY A 129 -33.12 -18.07 -48.44
C GLY A 129 -33.72 -17.70 -49.81
N GLY A 130 -32.98 -18.04 -50.87
CA GLY A 130 -33.41 -19.13 -51.75
C GLY A 130 -34.12 -18.82 -53.08
N SER A 131 -33.47 -19.30 -54.14
CA SER A 131 -34.01 -19.89 -55.40
C SER A 131 -34.27 -19.00 -56.64
N ASP A 132 -33.54 -19.40 -57.69
CA ASP A 132 -33.91 -19.66 -59.10
C ASP A 132 -34.50 -18.58 -60.03
N ASP A 133 -33.77 -18.47 -61.16
CA ASP A 133 -34.23 -18.42 -62.55
C ASP A 133 -34.83 -17.15 -63.19
N THR A 134 -34.15 -16.77 -64.29
CA THR A 134 -34.64 -16.28 -65.61
C THR A 134 -34.86 -14.78 -65.91
N ASP A 135 -34.09 -14.33 -66.93
CA ASP A 135 -34.39 -13.44 -68.07
C ASP A 135 -35.35 -12.23 -67.93
N GLY A 136 -34.87 -11.06 -68.37
CA GLY A 136 -35.76 -10.00 -68.86
C GLY A 136 -35.21 -8.58 -68.94
N SER A 137 -34.49 -8.27 -70.03
CA SER A 137 -34.31 -6.98 -70.72
C SER A 137 -35.05 -5.70 -70.23
N GLY A 138 -34.36 -4.56 -70.20
CA GLY A 138 -35.00 -3.23 -70.19
C GLY A 138 -34.06 -2.02 -70.01
N ASP A 139 -33.52 -1.53 -71.12
CA ASP A 139 -32.65 -0.36 -71.37
C ASP A 139 -33.20 1.01 -70.86
N THR A 140 -32.35 1.95 -70.38
CA THR A 140 -32.08 3.29 -70.98
C THR A 140 -31.33 4.33 -70.08
N GLY A 141 -30.17 4.81 -70.56
CA GLY A 141 -29.53 6.17 -70.41
C GLY A 141 -28.86 6.56 -69.07
N GLY A 142 -27.57 6.89 -68.92
CA GLY A 142 -26.65 7.82 -69.64
C GLY A 142 -26.58 9.14 -68.84
N SER A 143 -25.47 9.72 -68.33
CA SER A 143 -24.01 9.64 -68.56
C SER A 143 -23.28 10.27 -67.35
N ASP A 144 -22.29 9.59 -66.76
CA ASP A 144 -21.65 10.02 -65.49
C ASP A 144 -20.31 10.74 -65.66
N ASP A 145 -20.13 11.74 -64.80
CA ASP A 145 -18.93 12.50 -64.53
C ASP A 145 -17.78 11.61 -64.00
N VAL A 146 -16.57 11.90 -64.46
CA VAL A 146 -15.38 11.09 -64.19
C VAL A 146 -14.83 11.44 -62.80
N CYS A 147 -14.99 10.49 -61.87
CA CYS A 147 -14.45 10.41 -60.50
C CYS A 147 -15.38 10.85 -59.34
N GLU A 148 -16.70 10.73 -59.42
CA GLU A 148 -17.56 10.85 -58.22
C GLU A 148 -17.56 9.59 -57.33
N ASP A 149 -17.14 8.44 -57.85
CA ASP A 149 -17.10 7.17 -57.10
C ASP A 149 -15.68 6.79 -56.59
N GLY A 150 -14.78 7.75 -56.42
CA GLY A 150 -13.45 7.51 -55.83
C GLY A 150 -12.44 6.72 -56.70
N THR A 151 -12.78 6.42 -57.96
CA THR A 151 -11.90 5.66 -58.87
C THR A 151 -10.83 6.52 -59.53
N HIS A 152 -9.83 6.94 -58.75
CA HIS A 152 -8.64 7.63 -59.26
C HIS A 152 -7.63 6.65 -59.90
N ARG A 153 -6.91 7.10 -60.95
CA ARG A 153 -5.80 6.35 -61.55
C ARG A 153 -4.44 6.96 -61.19
N TRP A 154 -3.90 6.51 -60.07
CA TRP A 154 -2.66 7.00 -59.47
C TRP A 154 -1.39 6.45 -60.13
N THR A 155 -0.38 7.30 -60.26
CA THR A 155 0.96 6.95 -60.76
C THR A 155 2.01 7.51 -59.81
N LEU A 156 2.98 6.69 -59.41
CA LEU A 156 4.01 7.08 -58.45
C LEU A 156 4.95 8.13 -59.06
N GLU A 157 5.14 9.23 -58.34
CA GLU A 157 5.98 10.35 -58.77
C GLU A 157 7.33 10.38 -58.04
N SER A 158 7.34 10.21 -56.71
CA SER A 158 8.57 10.23 -55.92
C SER A 158 8.47 9.39 -54.65
N ARG A 159 9.62 8.88 -54.17
CA ARG A 159 9.74 8.10 -52.95
C ARG A 159 10.87 8.63 -52.06
N THR A 160 10.55 8.88 -50.80
CA THR A 160 11.50 9.05 -49.70
C THR A 160 11.37 7.85 -48.77
N GLU A 161 12.49 7.19 -48.47
CA GLU A 161 12.47 5.99 -47.63
C GLU A 161 12.29 6.34 -46.14
N ALA A 162 11.61 5.47 -45.41
CA ALA A 162 11.42 5.59 -43.96
C ALA A 162 12.71 5.24 -43.21
N THR A 163 12.91 5.85 -42.05
CA THR A 163 13.98 5.53 -41.10
C THR A 163 13.38 4.88 -39.85
N CYS A 164 14.19 4.50 -38.87
CA CYS A 164 13.70 3.83 -37.65
C CYS A 164 12.78 4.72 -36.79
N THR A 165 12.91 6.04 -36.87
CA THR A 165 12.15 7.00 -36.05
C THR A 165 11.39 8.06 -36.85
N GLN A 166 11.58 8.13 -38.16
CA GLN A 166 10.87 9.06 -39.03
C GLN A 166 10.28 8.35 -40.24
N ASP A 167 9.02 8.64 -40.49
CA ASP A 167 8.28 8.11 -41.62
C ASP A 167 8.88 8.52 -42.98
N GLY A 168 8.79 7.61 -43.94
CA GLY A 168 9.04 7.88 -45.35
C GLY A 168 7.77 8.38 -46.04
N VAL A 169 7.87 8.81 -47.29
CA VAL A 169 6.70 9.31 -48.04
C VAL A 169 6.75 8.84 -49.49
N LEU A 170 5.63 8.30 -49.97
CA LEU A 170 5.36 8.02 -51.38
C LEU A 170 4.39 9.09 -51.90
N SER A 171 4.75 9.76 -52.97
CA SER A 171 3.91 10.78 -53.60
C SER A 171 3.41 10.25 -54.94
N TYR A 172 2.10 10.26 -55.14
CA TYR A 172 1.41 9.79 -56.34
C TYR A 172 0.64 10.93 -56.98
N HIS A 173 0.47 10.89 -58.30
CA HIS A 173 -0.40 11.81 -59.03
C HIS A 173 -1.39 11.04 -59.90
N CYS A 174 -2.61 11.54 -60.02
CA CYS A 174 -3.65 10.95 -60.84
C CYS A 174 -3.49 11.37 -62.30
N THR A 175 -3.42 10.40 -63.21
CA THR A 175 -3.25 10.68 -64.65
C THR A 175 -4.54 11.11 -65.35
N LEU A 176 -5.69 11.02 -64.67
CA LEU A 176 -7.00 11.38 -65.22
C LEU A 176 -7.43 12.80 -64.80
N CYS A 177 -7.16 13.21 -63.55
CA CYS A 177 -7.57 14.53 -63.04
C CYS A 177 -6.43 15.40 -62.50
N GLY A 178 -5.20 14.88 -62.40
CA GLY A 178 -4.01 15.65 -62.02
C GLY A 178 -3.81 15.91 -60.53
N THR A 179 -4.72 15.47 -59.65
CA THR A 179 -4.54 15.57 -58.19
C THR A 179 -3.35 14.73 -57.72
N THR A 180 -2.72 15.17 -56.64
CA THR A 180 -1.61 14.46 -55.99
C THR A 180 -2.02 13.95 -54.62
N MET A 181 -1.65 12.71 -54.32
CA MET A 181 -1.88 12.03 -53.05
C MET A 181 -0.53 11.61 -52.47
N GLN A 182 -0.31 11.88 -51.19
CA GLN A 182 0.86 11.41 -50.47
C GLN A 182 0.45 10.33 -49.50
N GLN A 183 1.21 9.25 -49.50
CA GLN A 183 1.05 8.15 -48.59
C GLN A 183 2.30 8.04 -47.74
N THR A 184 2.10 8.09 -46.44
CA THR A 184 3.16 7.94 -45.46
C THR A 184 3.59 6.48 -45.41
N ILE A 185 4.90 6.24 -45.49
CA ILE A 185 5.50 4.96 -45.16
C ILE A 185 5.86 5.06 -43.68
N ALA A 186 5.19 4.30 -42.83
CA ALA A 186 5.50 4.31 -41.40
C ALA A 186 7.00 4.07 -41.14
N ALA A 187 7.53 4.75 -40.13
CA ALA A 187 8.88 4.55 -39.62
C ALA A 187 9.11 3.05 -39.41
N LEU A 188 10.31 2.59 -39.76
CA LEU A 188 10.64 1.16 -39.79
C LEU A 188 10.62 0.49 -38.41
N GLY A 189 10.39 1.27 -37.35
CA GLY A 189 10.55 0.85 -35.97
C GLY A 189 12.01 0.60 -35.62
N HIS A 190 12.26 0.42 -34.33
CA HIS A 190 13.54 -0.09 -33.88
C HIS A 190 13.52 -1.63 -34.02
N ASP A 191 14.62 -2.17 -34.55
CA ASP A 191 14.84 -3.60 -34.80
C ASP A 191 15.93 -4.06 -33.82
N PRO A 192 15.53 -4.47 -32.60
CA PRO A 192 16.47 -4.71 -31.51
C PRO A 192 17.43 -5.85 -31.85
N ASP A 193 18.73 -5.64 -31.61
CA ASP A 193 19.71 -6.73 -31.69
C ASP A 193 19.39 -7.77 -30.60
N PRO A 194 19.33 -9.07 -30.91
CA PRO A 194 19.12 -10.15 -29.95
C PRO A 194 20.22 -10.24 -28.90
N GLU A 195 21.39 -9.61 -29.12
CA GLU A 195 22.37 -9.40 -28.05
C GLU A 195 21.97 -8.19 -27.19
N TRP A 196 21.63 -8.47 -25.94
CA TRP A 196 21.32 -7.46 -24.93
C TRP A 196 22.56 -6.64 -24.58
N CYS A 197 22.40 -5.31 -24.51
CA CYS A 197 23.37 -4.40 -23.92
C CYS A 197 22.93 -4.06 -22.50
N TYR A 198 23.87 -3.94 -21.57
CA TYR A 198 23.55 -3.69 -20.17
C TYR A 198 24.67 -3.04 -19.39
N ASP A 199 24.31 -2.43 -18.27
CA ASP A 199 25.23 -1.93 -17.25
C ASP A 199 24.75 -2.36 -15.85
N ASP A 200 25.35 -1.77 -14.80
CA ASP A 200 25.04 -2.10 -13.40
C ASP A 200 23.60 -1.72 -12.97
N SER A 201 22.82 -1.05 -13.82
CA SER A 201 21.51 -0.46 -13.47
C SER A 201 20.35 -0.97 -14.31
N MET A 202 20.56 -1.35 -15.59
CA MET A 202 19.48 -1.68 -16.53
C MET A 202 19.94 -2.47 -17.78
N HIS A 203 18.97 -3.04 -18.52
CA HIS A 203 19.18 -3.60 -19.86
C HIS A 203 18.51 -2.76 -20.95
N TRP A 204 19.12 -2.74 -22.13
CA TRP A 204 18.53 -2.18 -23.34
C TRP A 204 19.01 -2.95 -24.58
N HIS A 205 18.22 -2.92 -25.64
CA HIS A 205 18.67 -3.36 -26.95
C HIS A 205 19.21 -2.20 -27.77
N ILE A 206 20.15 -2.47 -28.67
CA ILE A 206 20.57 -1.48 -29.68
C ILE A 206 19.90 -1.88 -30.99
N CYS A 207 19.21 -0.93 -31.63
CA CYS A 207 18.58 -1.18 -32.92
C CYS A 207 19.66 -1.45 -33.98
N ARG A 208 19.64 -2.63 -34.61
CA ARG A 208 20.65 -3.04 -35.61
C ARG A 208 20.71 -2.13 -36.83
N ARG A 209 19.65 -1.37 -37.07
CA ARG A 209 19.50 -0.52 -38.25
C ARG A 209 20.03 0.89 -38.03
N CYS A 210 19.82 1.49 -36.86
CA CYS A 210 20.23 2.87 -36.58
C CYS A 210 21.34 2.99 -35.50
N GLY A 211 21.63 1.93 -34.76
CA GLY A 211 22.64 1.91 -33.70
C GLY A 211 22.25 2.68 -32.43
N GLY A 212 21.00 3.15 -32.31
CA GLY A 212 20.46 3.82 -31.13
C GLY A 212 19.78 2.86 -30.14
N PRO A 213 19.67 3.22 -28.85
CA PRO A 213 19.03 2.38 -27.85
C PRO A 213 17.53 2.25 -28.12
N ASP A 214 17.00 1.06 -27.90
CA ASP A 214 15.58 0.70 -27.92
C ASP A 214 15.11 0.42 -26.47
N ALA A 215 13.81 0.31 -26.24
CA ALA A 215 13.13 0.33 -24.93
C ALA A 215 13.87 -0.38 -23.76
N GLN A 216 13.83 0.24 -22.58
CA GLN A 216 14.62 -0.13 -21.40
C GLN A 216 13.82 -0.98 -20.41
N GLU A 217 14.45 -2.00 -19.83
CA GLU A 217 13.88 -2.82 -18.76
C GLU A 217 14.79 -2.83 -17.52
N THR A 218 14.20 -2.62 -16.35
CA THR A 218 14.89 -2.73 -15.06
C THR A 218 15.04 -4.20 -14.63
N HIS A 219 16.04 -4.50 -13.80
CA HIS A 219 16.31 -5.88 -13.40
C HIS A 219 15.13 -6.51 -12.63
N LEU A 220 14.57 -7.60 -13.18
CA LEU A 220 13.56 -8.43 -12.51
C LEU A 220 14.23 -9.65 -11.86
N PHE A 221 14.12 -9.79 -10.54
CA PHE A 221 14.80 -10.85 -9.76
C PHE A 221 13.81 -11.91 -9.25
N LEU A 222 14.10 -13.19 -9.51
CA LEU A 222 13.35 -14.30 -8.92
C LEU A 222 14.00 -14.70 -7.59
N GLY A 223 13.23 -14.76 -6.50
CA GLY A 223 13.74 -15.18 -5.19
C GLY A 223 14.80 -14.26 -4.56
N GLY A 224 15.01 -13.06 -5.11
CA GLY A 224 15.83 -12.00 -4.53
C GLY A 224 17.31 -11.95 -4.96
N SER A 225 17.80 -12.77 -5.90
CA SER A 225 19.26 -12.85 -6.14
C SER A 225 19.76 -12.95 -7.58
N ILE A 226 18.98 -13.40 -8.57
CA ILE A 226 19.43 -13.50 -9.99
C ILE A 226 18.46 -12.79 -10.93
N CYS A 227 18.99 -11.91 -11.79
CA CYS A 227 18.18 -11.25 -12.80
C CYS A 227 17.81 -12.24 -13.91
N LEU A 228 16.51 -12.39 -14.16
CA LEU A 228 15.95 -13.36 -15.12
C LEU A 228 16.35 -13.10 -16.57
N THR A 229 16.77 -11.87 -16.89
CA THR A 229 17.03 -11.43 -18.27
C THR A 229 18.50 -11.59 -18.69
N CYS A 230 19.47 -11.14 -17.88
CA CYS A 230 20.90 -11.28 -18.19
C CYS A 230 21.63 -12.35 -17.39
N GLY A 231 20.98 -12.93 -16.38
CA GLY A 231 21.59 -13.90 -15.47
C GLY A 231 22.60 -13.29 -14.49
N ALA A 232 22.72 -11.96 -14.39
CA ALA A 232 23.60 -11.33 -13.40
C ALA A 232 23.08 -11.56 -11.98
N GLU A 233 23.94 -12.11 -11.13
CA GLU A 233 23.67 -12.33 -9.70
C GLU A 233 24.00 -11.06 -8.91
N ARG A 234 23.19 -10.72 -7.92
CA ARG A 234 23.57 -9.68 -6.93
C ARG A 234 24.55 -10.33 -5.96
N GLU A 235 25.82 -9.91 -5.96
CA GLU A 235 26.79 -10.38 -4.97
C GLU A 235 26.33 -10.04 -3.56
N GLU A 236 25.81 -11.04 -2.85
CA GLU A 236 26.63 -11.69 -1.82
C GLU A 236 26.88 -13.15 -2.23
N GLN A 237 27.97 -13.31 -2.99
CA GLN A 237 28.86 -14.48 -3.16
C GLN A 237 28.32 -15.93 -3.26
N SER A 238 28.78 -16.59 -4.34
CA SER A 238 28.98 -18.05 -4.61
C SER A 238 27.80 -18.89 -5.13
N ASP A 239 27.92 -19.83 -6.08
CA ASP A 239 28.90 -20.21 -7.10
C ASP A 239 28.24 -21.24 -8.06
N ILE A 240 28.66 -21.26 -9.34
CA ILE A 240 28.05 -22.03 -10.44
C ILE A 240 28.48 -23.51 -10.46
N GLY A 241 27.49 -24.41 -10.60
CA GLY A 241 27.64 -25.87 -10.65
C GLY A 241 28.38 -26.41 -11.88
N HIS A 242 29.63 -26.83 -11.66
CA HIS A 242 30.33 -27.90 -12.37
C HIS A 242 30.66 -29.01 -11.35
N THR A 243 31.07 -30.19 -11.80
CA THR A 243 31.50 -31.25 -10.87
C THR A 243 32.87 -30.89 -10.31
N HIS A 244 32.93 -30.61 -9.02
CA HIS A 244 34.15 -30.13 -8.36
C HIS A 244 35.11 -31.29 -8.02
N ASP A 245 36.36 -31.20 -8.49
CA ASP A 245 37.48 -31.99 -7.97
C ASP A 245 38.09 -31.25 -6.77
N TRP A 246 37.57 -31.59 -5.59
CA TRP A 246 37.98 -30.98 -4.33
C TRP A 246 39.39 -31.41 -3.94
N ASP A 247 40.15 -30.48 -3.38
CA ASP A 247 41.41 -30.83 -2.76
C ASP A 247 41.24 -31.66 -1.47
N ASP A 248 42.34 -32.08 -0.86
CA ASP A 248 42.28 -32.90 0.37
C ASP A 248 41.69 -32.12 1.58
N GLY A 249 41.40 -30.83 1.37
CA GLY A 249 40.85 -29.90 2.33
C GLY A 249 41.84 -29.49 3.41
N VAL A 250 41.65 -28.29 3.94
CA VAL A 250 42.37 -27.82 5.13
C VAL A 250 41.38 -27.79 6.28
N LEU A 251 41.76 -28.39 7.41
CA LEU A 251 40.99 -28.27 8.65
C LEU A 251 40.98 -26.81 9.08
N THR A 252 39.82 -26.18 8.97
CA THR A 252 39.62 -24.80 9.40
C THR A 252 39.29 -24.74 10.88
N HIS A 253 38.60 -25.76 11.40
CA HIS A 253 38.47 -26.01 12.83
C HIS A 253 38.59 -27.49 13.16
N GLU A 254 39.49 -27.82 14.07
CA GLU A 254 39.67 -29.19 14.52
C GLU A 254 38.45 -29.70 15.32
N PRO A 255 37.95 -30.92 15.05
CA PRO A 255 36.90 -31.52 15.86
C PRO A 255 37.41 -31.76 17.27
N THR A 256 36.55 -31.54 18.27
CA THR A 256 36.86 -31.79 19.67
C THR A 256 36.08 -33.00 20.19
N CYS A 257 36.29 -33.39 21.46
CA CYS A 257 35.56 -34.51 22.06
C CYS A 257 34.03 -34.31 22.09
N THR A 258 33.53 -33.08 22.02
CA THR A 258 32.11 -32.75 22.12
C THR A 258 31.55 -31.99 20.92
N GLN A 259 32.38 -31.30 20.14
CA GLN A 259 31.93 -30.50 18.99
C GLN A 259 32.51 -31.05 17.68
N THR A 260 31.66 -31.06 16.66
CA THR A 260 32.04 -31.32 15.27
C THR A 260 33.04 -30.27 14.81
N GLY A 261 34.08 -30.70 14.11
CA GLY A 261 35.04 -29.83 13.45
C GLY A 261 34.60 -29.52 12.03
N THR A 262 35.29 -28.59 11.37
CA THR A 262 35.02 -28.23 9.99
C THR A 262 36.30 -28.26 9.16
N ARG A 263 36.18 -28.83 7.96
CA ARG A 263 37.23 -28.87 6.95
C ARG A 263 36.75 -28.11 5.72
N LEU A 264 37.54 -27.13 5.28
CA LEU A 264 37.28 -26.38 4.06
C LEU A 264 38.03 -27.02 2.90
N LEU A 265 37.30 -27.52 1.93
CA LEU A 265 37.83 -28.07 0.69
C LEU A 265 37.77 -27.00 -0.40
N THR A 266 38.83 -26.86 -1.18
CA THR A 266 38.87 -25.92 -2.32
C THR A 266 38.84 -26.72 -3.61
N CYS A 267 37.95 -26.38 -4.53
CA CYS A 267 37.92 -27.01 -5.84
C CYS A 267 39.20 -26.63 -6.60
N ARG A 268 39.97 -27.62 -7.02
CA ARG A 268 41.26 -27.38 -7.71
C ARG A 268 41.08 -26.66 -9.04
N ASP A 269 39.91 -26.81 -9.66
CA ASP A 269 39.67 -26.34 -11.03
C ASP A 269 39.12 -24.91 -11.09
N CYS A 270 38.26 -24.51 -10.15
CA CYS A 270 37.63 -23.19 -10.14
C CYS A 270 37.97 -22.32 -8.93
N GLY A 271 38.60 -22.88 -7.89
CA GLY A 271 39.00 -22.15 -6.69
C GLY A 271 37.91 -21.87 -5.66
N ILE A 272 36.67 -22.32 -5.90
CA ILE A 272 35.56 -22.16 -4.94
C ILE A 272 35.78 -23.09 -3.75
N THR A 273 35.24 -22.74 -2.58
CA THR A 273 35.44 -23.52 -1.35
C THR A 273 34.13 -24.05 -0.77
N MET A 274 34.13 -25.29 -0.30
CA MET A 274 33.00 -25.92 0.39
C MET A 274 33.44 -26.47 1.75
N THR A 275 32.60 -26.34 2.77
CA THR A 275 32.90 -26.80 4.14
C THR A 275 32.22 -28.15 4.42
N GLU A 276 32.99 -29.12 4.88
CA GLU A 276 32.52 -30.44 5.33
C GLU A 276 32.64 -30.56 6.85
N GLU A 277 31.61 -31.12 7.50
CA GLU A 277 31.64 -31.40 8.93
C GLU A 277 32.39 -32.69 9.27
N VAL A 278 33.29 -32.61 10.24
CA VAL A 278 34.03 -33.75 10.77
C VAL A 278 33.43 -34.13 12.14
N PRO A 279 32.96 -35.39 12.34
CA PRO A 279 32.34 -35.84 13.59
C PRO A 279 33.19 -35.57 14.85
N PRO A 280 32.58 -35.34 16.04
CA PRO A 280 33.33 -35.14 17.28
C PRO A 280 34.11 -36.40 17.64
N THR A 281 35.27 -36.25 18.25
CA THR A 281 36.18 -37.38 18.53
C THR A 281 35.72 -38.27 19.70
N GLY A 282 34.73 -37.83 20.49
CA GLY A 282 34.25 -38.52 21.69
C GLY A 282 35.17 -38.40 22.91
N HIS A 283 34.67 -38.79 24.09
CA HIS A 283 35.41 -38.70 25.35
C HIS A 283 36.33 -39.91 25.58
N ASP A 284 37.61 -39.66 25.80
CA ASP A 284 38.58 -40.66 26.26
C ASP A 284 39.01 -40.38 27.71
N PHE A 285 38.43 -41.12 28.65
CA PHE A 285 38.76 -41.03 30.08
C PHE A 285 39.87 -42.04 30.39
N GLY A 286 41.10 -41.67 30.05
CA GLY A 286 42.30 -42.47 30.29
C GLY A 286 42.67 -42.62 31.77
N THR A 287 43.93 -42.97 32.07
CA THR A 287 44.38 -43.27 33.45
C THR A 287 44.67 -42.04 34.33
N ARG A 288 44.26 -40.84 33.91
CA ARG A 288 44.65 -39.57 34.51
C ARG A 288 43.53 -39.05 35.41
N TYR A 289 43.82 -38.90 36.69
CA TYR A 289 42.87 -38.43 37.70
C TYR A 289 43.02 -36.93 37.92
N THR A 290 41.91 -36.22 38.10
CA THR A 290 41.87 -34.94 38.79
C THR A 290 41.20 -35.12 40.14
N ALA A 291 41.39 -34.15 41.01
CA ALA A 291 40.92 -34.25 42.37
C ALA A 291 40.77 -32.87 43.01
N ASN A 292 39.87 -32.75 43.98
CA ASN A 292 39.70 -31.57 44.80
C ASN A 292 39.93 -31.89 46.29
N ALA A 293 39.56 -31.01 47.22
CA ALA A 293 39.79 -31.25 48.65
C ALA A 293 39.05 -32.48 49.23
N THR A 294 38.01 -33.02 48.56
CA THR A 294 37.11 -34.05 49.12
C THR A 294 37.10 -35.37 48.34
N ALA A 295 37.35 -35.36 47.03
CA ALA A 295 37.31 -36.53 46.14
C ALA A 295 38.23 -36.39 44.90
N HIS A 296 38.36 -37.47 44.12
CA HIS A 296 39.08 -37.57 42.84
C HIS A 296 38.27 -38.34 41.79
N TRP A 297 38.49 -38.06 40.51
CA TRP A 297 37.77 -38.62 39.36
C TRP A 297 38.62 -38.52 38.08
N HIS A 298 38.28 -39.25 37.02
CA HIS A 298 38.98 -39.15 35.73
C HIS A 298 38.48 -37.95 34.93
N VAL A 299 39.38 -37.29 34.20
CA VAL A 299 39.05 -36.19 33.29
C VAL A 299 39.32 -36.63 31.86
N CYS A 300 38.45 -36.22 30.94
CA CYS A 300 38.62 -36.50 29.53
C CYS A 300 39.98 -35.98 29.06
N ALA A 301 40.83 -36.86 28.52
CA ALA A 301 42.17 -36.54 28.07
C ALA A 301 42.18 -35.54 26.88
N ASN A 302 41.04 -35.44 26.19
CA ASN A 302 40.83 -34.55 25.04
C ASN A 302 40.42 -33.11 25.44
N GLY A 303 40.44 -32.78 26.73
CA GLY A 303 40.43 -31.38 27.21
C GLY A 303 39.07 -30.70 27.33
N CYS A 304 37.95 -31.37 27.04
CA CYS A 304 36.59 -30.82 27.20
C CYS A 304 36.13 -30.65 28.66
N GLY A 305 36.93 -31.04 29.65
CA GLY A 305 36.65 -30.79 31.07
C GLY A 305 35.59 -31.70 31.70
N GLU A 306 34.92 -32.54 30.91
CA GLU A 306 33.99 -33.56 31.43
C GLU A 306 34.70 -34.59 32.31
N THR A 307 33.93 -35.17 33.24
CA THR A 307 34.45 -36.00 34.34
C THR A 307 33.61 -37.25 34.54
N ASP A 308 34.24 -38.35 34.94
CA ASP A 308 33.51 -39.55 35.37
C ASP A 308 33.00 -39.45 36.82
N THR A 309 32.41 -40.52 37.35
CA THR A 309 31.86 -40.55 38.71
C THR A 309 32.94 -40.50 39.82
N PRO A 310 32.82 -39.60 40.83
CA PRO A 310 33.91 -39.33 41.80
C PRO A 310 34.08 -40.30 42.99
N GLU A 311 35.34 -40.49 43.41
CA GLU A 311 35.81 -41.34 44.53
C GLU A 311 36.54 -40.55 45.66
N ALA A 312 36.42 -40.92 46.94
CA ALA A 312 37.00 -40.16 48.07
C ALA A 312 38.52 -40.39 48.34
N HIS A 313 39.20 -39.43 48.98
CA HIS A 313 40.66 -39.44 49.28
C HIS A 313 41.10 -40.39 50.42
N ARG A 314 42.35 -40.90 50.33
CA ARG A 314 43.02 -41.72 51.36
C ARG A 314 44.48 -41.29 51.57
N TRP A 315 44.83 -40.72 52.74
CA TRP A 315 46.12 -40.05 53.07
C TRP A 315 47.12 -40.91 53.89
N ARG A 316 48.44 -40.67 53.76
CA ARG A 316 49.55 -41.25 54.58
C ARG A 316 50.22 -40.19 55.49
N GLU A 317 51.03 -40.64 56.49
CA GLU A 317 51.73 -39.83 57.53
C GLU A 317 52.55 -38.62 57.02
N ASP A 318 52.74 -37.60 57.89
CA ASP A 318 53.21 -36.23 57.55
C ASP A 318 54.73 -35.97 57.70
N ASP A 319 55.35 -35.21 56.77
CA ASP A 319 56.78 -34.81 56.74
C ASP A 319 56.99 -33.28 56.88
N ILE A 320 57.95 -32.82 57.72
CA ILE A 320 58.37 -31.39 57.78
C ILE A 320 59.26 -31.07 56.57
N ILE A 321 58.83 -30.11 55.75
CA ILE A 321 59.50 -29.75 54.49
C ILE A 321 60.44 -28.55 54.65
N LEU A 322 60.02 -27.51 55.38
CA LEU A 322 60.76 -26.25 55.46
C LEU A 322 60.67 -25.62 56.85
N ALA A 323 61.81 -25.21 57.40
CA ALA A 323 61.87 -24.46 58.65
C ALA A 323 61.65 -22.95 58.40
N PRO A 324 60.95 -22.22 59.29
CA PRO A 324 60.65 -20.80 59.07
C PRO A 324 61.87 -19.88 59.18
N THR A 325 61.90 -18.82 58.35
CA THR A 325 62.92 -17.75 58.27
C THR A 325 62.25 -16.37 58.25
N CYS A 326 63.03 -15.27 58.19
CA CYS A 326 62.46 -13.93 58.27
C CYS A 326 61.62 -13.49 57.08
N THR A 327 61.70 -14.21 55.96
CA THR A 327 60.92 -13.99 54.74
C THR A 327 60.02 -15.16 54.35
N ALA A 328 60.13 -16.32 55.01
CA ALA A 328 59.36 -17.50 54.62
C ALA A 328 58.87 -18.32 55.83
N THR A 329 57.58 -18.63 55.84
CA THR A 329 56.92 -19.53 56.79
C THR A 329 57.45 -20.96 56.65
N GLY A 330 57.30 -21.77 57.68
CA GLY A 330 57.62 -23.21 57.60
C GLY A 330 56.47 -24.02 57.02
N LEU A 331 56.74 -25.23 56.54
CA LEU A 331 55.73 -26.10 55.89
C LEU A 331 55.88 -27.57 56.32
N VAL A 332 54.74 -28.25 56.49
CA VAL A 332 54.61 -29.71 56.65
C VAL A 332 53.71 -30.28 55.55
N ARG A 333 53.91 -31.53 55.09
CA ARG A 333 53.15 -32.16 54.00
C ARG A 333 52.64 -33.57 54.31
N SER A 334 51.42 -33.85 53.85
CA SER A 334 50.78 -35.18 53.76
C SER A 334 50.46 -35.54 52.29
N VAL A 335 50.43 -36.82 51.91
CA VAL A 335 50.20 -37.27 50.50
C VAL A 335 49.12 -38.36 50.40
N CYS A 336 48.24 -38.26 49.39
CA CYS A 336 47.19 -39.22 49.08
C CYS A 336 47.73 -40.42 48.28
N THR A 337 47.27 -41.62 48.62
CA THR A 337 47.77 -42.90 48.07
C THR A 337 47.24 -43.31 46.69
N VAL A 338 46.29 -42.57 46.11
CA VAL A 338 45.65 -42.92 44.83
C VAL A 338 45.95 -41.89 43.74
N CYS A 339 45.73 -40.61 44.03
CA CYS A 339 45.95 -39.52 43.08
C CYS A 339 47.23 -38.71 43.34
N ASP A 340 48.07 -39.12 44.31
CA ASP A 340 49.29 -38.44 44.75
C ASP A 340 49.10 -36.96 45.16
N MET A 341 47.84 -36.53 45.38
CA MET A 341 47.56 -35.18 45.88
C MET A 341 48.26 -34.97 47.21
N GLN A 342 48.81 -33.78 47.41
CA GLN A 342 49.50 -33.40 48.63
C GLN A 342 48.73 -32.28 49.31
N THR A 343 48.67 -32.31 50.63
CA THR A 343 48.21 -31.16 51.42
C THR A 343 49.35 -30.67 52.29
N THR A 344 49.40 -29.36 52.50
CA THR A 344 50.45 -28.70 53.27
C THR A 344 49.88 -27.72 54.26
N GLU A 345 50.41 -27.73 55.48
CA GLU A 345 50.03 -26.80 56.55
C GLU A 345 51.20 -25.85 56.88
N VAL A 346 50.89 -24.59 57.23
CA VAL A 346 51.86 -23.48 57.31
C VAL A 346 52.20 -23.12 58.76
N LEU A 347 53.51 -22.97 59.05
CA LEU A 347 54.07 -22.49 60.33
C LEU A 347 54.53 -21.01 60.20
N PRO A 348 54.37 -20.11 61.20
CA PRO A 348 54.59 -18.65 61.06
C PRO A 348 56.06 -18.15 60.89
N LEU A 349 56.24 -16.88 60.46
CA LEU A 349 57.51 -16.19 60.05
C LEU A 349 58.45 -15.74 61.20
N ALA A 350 59.73 -15.47 60.86
CA ALA A 350 60.69 -14.72 61.70
C ALA A 350 60.85 -13.21 61.28
N PRO A 351 61.57 -12.30 62.00
CA PRO A 351 61.63 -10.83 61.71
C PRO A 351 62.86 -10.25 60.91
N HIS A 352 62.77 -9.03 60.28
CA HIS A 352 63.70 -8.38 59.26
C HIS A 352 64.72 -7.27 59.74
N SER A 353 65.71 -6.82 58.90
CA SER A 353 66.75 -5.75 59.19
C SER A 353 67.30 -4.92 57.96
N ALA A 354 67.47 -3.57 57.98
CA ALA A 354 67.57 -2.65 56.77
C ALA A 354 68.94 -2.04 56.28
N GLY A 355 69.01 -1.60 55.00
CA GLY A 355 70.17 -1.04 54.22
C GLY A 355 69.89 0.23 53.34
N ALA A 356 70.70 0.58 52.31
CA ALA A 356 70.69 1.87 51.55
C ALA A 356 69.58 2.02 50.45
N VAL A 357 69.27 3.26 49.97
CA VAL A 357 68.06 3.64 49.16
C VAL A 357 68.31 3.79 47.64
N GLU A 358 67.42 3.25 46.79
CA GLU A 358 67.40 3.19 45.30
C GLU A 358 66.02 3.63 44.69
N TYR A 359 65.87 3.84 43.36
CA TYR A 359 64.61 4.34 42.72
C TYR A 359 64.30 3.83 41.29
N ASN A 360 63.00 3.83 40.89
CA ASN A 360 62.49 3.52 39.54
C ASN A 360 61.28 4.41 39.13
N ASP A 361 60.55 4.08 38.05
CA ASP A 361 59.40 4.85 37.53
C ASP A 361 58.21 4.97 38.49
N SER A 362 58.16 4.17 39.57
CA SER A 362 57.01 4.12 40.47
C SER A 362 57.30 4.44 41.94
N PHE A 363 58.49 4.13 42.49
CA PHE A 363 58.81 4.37 43.91
C PHE A 363 60.31 4.59 44.21
N HIS A 364 60.64 5.16 45.38
CA HIS A 364 61.96 5.08 46.03
C HIS A 364 61.95 3.99 47.11
N TRP A 365 63.03 3.25 47.34
CA TRP A 365 63.03 2.11 48.27
C TRP A 365 64.41 1.73 48.84
N SER A 366 64.48 1.11 50.02
CA SER A 366 65.73 0.56 50.61
C SER A 366 65.71 -0.97 50.70
N ARG A 367 66.83 -1.68 50.95
CA ARG A 367 66.87 -3.18 51.01
C ARG A 367 67.33 -3.75 52.34
N CYS A 368 66.70 -4.84 52.77
CA CYS A 368 67.11 -5.68 53.88
C CYS A 368 68.48 -6.31 53.60
N THR A 369 69.42 -6.20 54.53
CA THR A 369 70.80 -6.68 54.30
C THR A 369 70.94 -8.20 54.34
N ALA A 370 69.95 -8.93 54.86
CA ALA A 370 69.98 -10.39 54.98
C ALA A 370 69.29 -11.12 53.81
N CYS A 371 68.12 -10.64 53.37
CA CYS A 371 67.34 -11.28 52.30
C CYS A 371 67.18 -10.41 51.04
N GLY A 372 67.62 -9.15 51.07
CA GLY A 372 67.41 -8.20 49.97
C GLY A 372 65.96 -7.73 49.83
N ALA A 373 65.05 -8.06 50.75
CA ALA A 373 63.67 -7.56 50.68
C ALA A 373 63.63 -6.03 50.78
N THR A 374 62.82 -5.39 49.94
CA THR A 374 62.61 -3.95 49.95
C THR A 374 61.98 -3.51 51.27
N LEU A 375 62.60 -2.59 52.00
CA LEU A 375 62.11 -2.02 53.25
C LEU A 375 61.75 -0.54 53.01
N GLU A 376 60.46 -0.26 53.24
CA GLU A 376 59.70 0.97 52.98
C GLU A 376 59.95 1.63 51.62
N ALA A 377 58.91 1.54 50.77
CA ALA A 377 58.81 2.31 49.55
C ALA A 377 58.12 3.65 49.83
N SER A 378 58.66 4.74 49.31
CA SER A 378 58.03 6.05 49.32
C SER A 378 57.67 6.49 47.90
N ASP A 379 56.44 6.96 47.75
CA ASP A 379 55.88 7.35 46.46
C ASP A 379 56.62 8.54 45.85
N HIS A 380 56.58 8.63 44.52
CA HIS A 380 56.97 9.85 43.82
C HIS A 380 56.09 11.02 44.22
N VAL A 381 56.72 12.14 44.58
CA VAL A 381 56.02 13.42 44.78
C VAL A 381 55.93 14.12 43.44
N TRP A 382 54.77 13.97 42.78
CA TRP A 382 54.50 14.47 41.44
C TRP A 382 54.14 15.95 41.43
N ALA A 383 54.78 16.72 40.55
CA ALA A 383 54.42 18.09 40.24
C ALA A 383 53.96 18.22 38.78
N LEU A 384 52.89 18.96 38.54
CA LEU A 384 52.37 19.20 37.20
C LEU A 384 53.41 19.93 36.34
N ARG A 385 53.67 19.42 35.14
CA ARG A 385 54.62 20.00 34.19
C ARG A 385 53.96 20.72 33.03
N SER A 386 52.91 20.15 32.45
CA SER A 386 52.18 20.76 31.34
C SER A 386 50.78 20.18 31.21
N THR A 387 49.85 20.95 30.66
CA THR A 387 48.50 20.51 30.32
C THR A 387 48.16 20.87 28.88
N THR A 388 47.58 19.92 28.15
CA THR A 388 46.80 20.15 26.94
C THR A 388 45.32 20.18 27.36
N PRO A 389 44.63 21.33 27.28
CA PRO A 389 43.25 21.44 27.76
C PRO A 389 42.28 20.59 26.91
N PRO A 390 41.26 19.94 27.53
CA PRO A 390 40.22 19.22 26.79
C PRO A 390 39.34 20.17 25.98
N THR A 391 38.75 19.65 24.90
CA THR A 391 37.68 20.32 24.13
C THR A 391 36.34 19.61 24.36
N CYS A 392 35.25 20.11 23.79
CA CYS A 392 33.94 19.45 23.85
C CYS A 392 33.81 18.22 22.92
N THR A 393 34.85 17.92 22.11
CA THR A 393 34.87 16.78 21.16
C THR A 393 36.11 15.90 21.32
N SER A 394 37.07 16.28 22.16
CA SER A 394 38.33 15.55 22.32
C SER A 394 38.89 15.74 23.73
N THR A 395 39.34 14.65 24.35
CA THR A 395 39.91 14.66 25.70
C THR A 395 41.22 15.45 25.74
N GLY A 396 41.51 16.00 26.93
CA GLY A 396 42.75 16.73 27.20
C GLY A 396 43.78 15.82 27.87
N THR A 397 44.95 16.37 28.17
CA THR A 397 46.05 15.58 28.76
C THR A 397 46.85 16.40 29.75
N ALA A 398 47.07 15.89 30.96
CA ALA A 398 47.95 16.48 31.97
C ALA A 398 49.21 15.63 32.15
N VAL A 399 50.39 16.25 32.09
CA VAL A 399 51.69 15.58 32.27
C VAL A 399 52.32 16.04 33.58
N TYR A 400 52.68 15.09 34.43
CA TYR A 400 53.31 15.32 35.74
C TYR A 400 54.72 14.74 35.74
N GLY A 401 55.64 15.38 36.48
CA GLY A 401 57.02 14.91 36.67
C GLY A 401 57.38 14.84 38.15
N CYS A 402 58.19 13.86 38.54
CA CYS A 402 58.59 13.71 39.93
C CYS A 402 59.55 14.84 40.34
N THR A 403 59.43 15.33 41.58
CA THR A 403 60.30 16.38 42.13
C THR A 403 61.65 15.86 42.65
N GLY A 404 61.74 14.54 42.92
CA GLY A 404 62.94 13.87 43.45
C GLY A 404 63.76 13.07 42.43
N CYS A 405 63.21 12.80 41.23
CA CYS A 405 63.88 12.06 40.15
C CYS A 405 63.37 12.49 38.75
N ALA A 406 63.82 11.82 37.68
CA ALA A 406 63.51 12.19 36.30
C ALA A 406 62.21 11.58 35.72
N ALA A 407 61.45 10.81 36.50
CA ALA A 407 60.24 10.11 36.01
C ALA A 407 59.09 11.07 35.63
N THR A 408 58.25 10.67 34.67
CA THR A 408 57.05 11.40 34.22
C THR A 408 55.84 10.49 34.05
N ARG A 409 54.62 11.01 34.30
CA ARG A 409 53.34 10.30 34.06
C ARG A 409 52.30 11.21 33.39
N THR A 410 51.34 10.62 32.69
CA THR A 410 50.32 11.32 31.90
C THR A 410 48.91 10.89 32.32
N GLU A 411 48.00 11.85 32.53
CA GLU A 411 46.60 11.63 32.88
C GLU A 411 45.68 12.24 31.81
N GLU A 412 44.62 11.52 31.45
CA GLU A 412 43.61 11.98 30.48
C GLU A 412 42.56 12.86 31.18
N LEU A 413 42.29 14.04 30.62
CA LEU A 413 41.30 14.98 31.14
C LEU A 413 39.99 14.80 30.35
N ALA A 414 38.88 14.59 31.07
CA ALA A 414 37.56 14.42 30.46
C ALA A 414 37.17 15.60 29.54
N VAL A 415 36.39 15.32 28.50
CA VAL A 415 35.86 16.34 27.58
C VAL A 415 35.12 17.43 28.35
N THR A 416 35.22 18.67 27.87
CA THR A 416 34.52 19.78 28.48
C THR A 416 33.04 19.73 28.12
N ALA A 417 32.13 19.87 29.09
CA ALA A 417 30.70 19.93 28.82
C ALA A 417 30.38 21.02 27.78
N HIS A 418 29.41 20.75 26.90
CA HIS A 418 28.98 21.72 25.90
C HIS A 418 28.51 23.01 26.57
N LYS A 419 28.96 24.14 26.01
CA LYS A 419 28.41 25.46 26.33
C LYS A 419 27.51 25.87 25.19
N TRP A 420 26.22 25.98 25.46
CA TRP A 420 25.20 26.21 24.46
C TRP A 420 24.95 27.69 24.21
N SER A 421 24.53 28.04 22.99
CA SER A 421 24.01 29.37 22.67
C SER A 421 22.70 29.61 23.41
N ALA A 422 22.22 30.86 23.39
CA ALA A 422 20.81 31.11 23.66
C ALA A 422 19.97 30.26 22.69
N TRP A 423 18.80 29.83 23.14
CA TRP A 423 17.81 29.19 22.29
C TRP A 423 17.40 30.16 21.18
N SER A 424 17.38 29.66 19.94
CA SER A 424 16.84 30.35 18.78
C SER A 424 15.55 29.65 18.33
N PRO A 425 14.47 30.40 18.04
CA PRO A 425 13.25 29.83 17.50
C PRO A 425 13.48 29.29 16.09
N GLU A 426 12.96 28.09 15.82
CA GLU A 426 12.84 27.46 14.49
C GLU A 426 11.37 27.01 14.30
N GLU A 427 11.01 26.53 13.11
CA GLU A 427 9.62 26.23 12.69
C GLU A 427 8.91 25.22 13.62
N ASP A 428 9.64 24.22 14.14
CA ASP A 428 9.10 23.13 14.96
C ASP A 428 9.54 23.17 16.45
N GLY A 429 10.09 24.30 16.92
CA GLY A 429 10.54 24.45 18.31
C GLY A 429 11.77 25.33 18.49
N HIS A 430 12.68 24.91 19.36
CA HIS A 430 13.88 25.67 19.69
C HIS A 430 15.13 24.86 19.37
N ALA A 431 16.08 25.48 18.70
CA ALA A 431 17.42 24.95 18.53
C ALA A 431 18.43 25.79 19.32
N ARG A 432 19.45 25.15 19.87
CA ARG A 432 20.66 25.85 20.32
C ARG A 432 21.90 25.13 19.86
N SER A 433 22.89 25.90 19.46
CA SER A 433 24.14 25.38 18.89
C SER A 433 25.27 25.51 19.91
N CYS A 434 26.22 24.58 19.87
CA CYS A 434 27.37 24.66 20.75
C CYS A 434 28.23 25.90 20.40
N LEU A 435 28.45 26.78 21.38
CA LEU A 435 29.24 28.01 21.21
C LEU A 435 30.73 27.74 20.97
N TYR A 436 31.18 26.51 21.16
CA TYR A 436 32.55 26.08 20.83
C TYR A 436 32.72 25.65 19.37
N GLY A 437 31.67 25.75 18.54
CA GLY A 437 31.78 25.57 17.09
C GLY A 437 31.97 24.12 16.63
N CYS A 438 31.64 23.14 17.48
CA CYS A 438 31.78 21.71 17.16
C CYS A 438 30.65 21.12 16.32
N GLY A 439 29.66 21.92 15.93
CA GLY A 439 28.51 21.47 15.13
C GLY A 439 27.40 20.75 15.91
N ALA A 440 27.58 20.46 17.20
CA ALA A 440 26.52 19.88 18.02
C ALA A 440 25.33 20.84 18.17
N ARG A 441 24.10 20.29 18.05
CA ARG A 441 22.81 20.97 18.19
C ARG A 441 21.95 20.25 19.24
N GLU A 442 21.22 21.02 20.03
CA GLU A 442 20.18 20.53 20.94
C GLU A 442 18.82 21.12 20.54
N TRP A 443 17.76 20.33 20.69
CA TRP A 443 16.39 20.65 20.32
C TRP A 443 15.46 20.57 21.53
N GLU A 444 14.54 21.52 21.67
CA GLU A 444 13.47 21.50 22.68
C GLU A 444 12.16 22.03 22.08
N THR A 445 11.07 21.28 22.22
CA THR A 445 9.73 21.67 21.73
C THR A 445 9.13 22.83 22.53
N HIS A 446 8.05 23.43 22.03
CA HIS A 446 7.39 24.53 22.73
C HIS A 446 6.80 24.10 24.08
N ARG A 447 7.10 24.87 25.13
CA ARG A 447 6.53 24.72 26.48
C ARG A 447 5.91 26.05 26.90
N TYR A 448 4.58 26.09 27.07
CA TYR A 448 3.85 27.30 27.37
C TYR A 448 3.54 27.44 28.88
N GLU A 449 3.79 28.62 29.45
CA GLU A 449 3.37 29.01 30.81
C GLU A 449 2.33 30.14 30.69
N GLY A 450 1.05 29.78 30.65
CA GLY A 450 0.00 30.71 30.24
C GLY A 450 0.04 30.98 28.74
N ASP A 451 -0.03 32.25 28.36
CA ASP A 451 -0.13 32.67 26.94
C ASP A 451 1.23 32.78 26.26
N THR A 452 2.32 32.44 26.94
CA THR A 452 3.67 32.73 26.45
C THR A 452 4.56 31.50 26.58
N CYS A 453 5.31 31.18 25.52
CA CYS A 453 6.29 30.11 25.57
C CYS A 453 7.37 30.49 26.58
N ALA A 454 7.59 29.63 27.58
CA ALA A 454 8.56 29.85 28.64
C ALA A 454 10.02 29.92 28.14
N VAL A 455 10.25 29.51 26.88
CA VAL A 455 11.58 29.44 26.25
C VAL A 455 11.81 30.59 25.25
N CYS A 456 10.92 30.81 24.27
CA CYS A 456 11.10 31.85 23.25
C CYS A 456 10.28 33.14 23.46
N GLY A 457 9.27 33.13 24.33
CA GLY A 457 8.43 34.30 24.53
C GLY A 457 7.33 34.50 23.48
N GLU A 458 7.18 33.59 22.51
CA GLU A 458 6.07 33.61 21.54
C GLU A 458 4.74 33.32 22.21
N THR A 459 3.67 33.93 21.69
CA THR A 459 2.31 33.77 22.21
C THR A 459 1.76 32.38 21.88
N ASN A 460 1.00 31.77 22.79
CA ASN A 460 0.35 30.48 22.55
C ASN A 460 -0.85 30.64 21.61
N HIS A 461 -0.77 30.10 20.39
CA HIS A 461 -1.88 30.12 19.44
C HIS A 461 -3.01 29.13 19.81
N ALA A 462 -2.82 28.29 20.84
CA ALA A 462 -3.81 27.32 21.30
C ALA A 462 -4.80 27.86 22.36
N ILE A 463 -4.78 29.16 22.65
CA ILE A 463 -5.77 29.77 23.56
C ILE A 463 -7.15 29.62 22.92
N GLY A 464 -8.07 29.00 23.68
CA GLY A 464 -9.42 28.70 23.22
C GLY A 464 -9.59 27.32 22.58
N LEU A 465 -8.53 26.57 22.27
CA LEU A 465 -8.63 25.20 21.77
C LEU A 465 -9.00 24.23 22.91
N ILE A 466 -9.96 23.34 22.64
CA ILE A 466 -10.50 22.38 23.60
C ILE A 466 -9.91 21.01 23.30
N PHE A 467 -9.28 20.38 24.28
CA PHE A 467 -8.75 19.02 24.18
C PHE A 467 -9.39 18.12 25.24
N VAL A 468 -9.78 16.91 24.83
CA VAL A 468 -10.34 15.87 25.71
C VAL A 468 -9.47 14.61 25.64
N ARG A 469 -9.45 13.81 26.70
CA ARG A 469 -8.76 12.51 26.65
C ARG A 469 -9.52 11.59 25.70
N TYR A 470 -8.84 11.06 24.70
CA TYR A 470 -9.45 10.33 23.58
C TYR A 470 -9.98 8.96 24.02
N ASP A 471 -9.25 8.23 24.89
CA ASP A 471 -9.78 7.12 25.71
C ASP A 471 -8.81 6.73 26.86
N THR A 472 -9.01 5.58 27.51
CA THR A 472 -8.12 5.03 28.55
C THR A 472 -7.07 4.02 28.03
N GLN A 473 -7.00 3.75 26.72
CA GLN A 473 -6.13 2.73 26.11
C GLN A 473 -5.06 3.33 25.19
N THR A 474 -5.37 4.43 24.51
CA THR A 474 -4.48 5.31 23.77
C THR A 474 -4.09 6.47 24.68
N ASP A 475 -2.80 6.61 24.94
CA ASP A 475 -2.26 7.66 25.82
C ASP A 475 -2.21 9.00 25.07
N GLY A 476 -3.38 9.56 24.69
CA GLY A 476 -3.49 10.71 23.79
C GLY A 476 -4.71 11.60 24.01
N TYR A 477 -4.70 12.75 23.34
CA TYR A 477 -5.77 13.75 23.32
C TYR A 477 -6.52 13.75 22.00
N MET A 478 -7.79 14.09 22.07
CA MET A 478 -8.64 14.44 20.94
C MET A 478 -8.92 15.94 20.97
N PHE A 479 -8.77 16.58 19.82
CA PHE A 479 -9.18 17.96 19.63
C PHE A 479 -10.71 18.03 19.56
N ALA A 480 -11.34 18.79 20.43
CA ALA A 480 -12.80 18.85 20.59
C ALA A 480 -13.42 20.21 20.22
N GLY A 481 -12.62 21.14 19.71
CA GLY A 481 -13.12 22.40 19.15
C GLY A 481 -12.38 23.65 19.63
N SER A 482 -12.96 24.81 19.34
CA SER A 482 -12.44 26.12 19.75
C SER A 482 -13.53 26.94 20.44
N THR A 483 -13.20 27.66 21.51
CA THR A 483 -14.08 28.64 22.16
C THR A 483 -14.05 30.01 21.47
N GLU A 484 -13.16 30.21 20.51
CA GLU A 484 -12.97 31.46 19.78
C GLU A 484 -13.25 31.26 18.29
N ASN A 485 -13.93 32.23 17.69
CA ASN A 485 -14.18 32.25 16.24
C ASN A 485 -12.97 32.87 15.54
N VAL A 486 -11.98 32.04 15.22
CA VAL A 486 -10.68 32.43 14.66
C VAL A 486 -10.61 32.12 13.16
N GLU A 487 -9.76 32.86 12.44
CA GLU A 487 -9.54 32.65 10.99
C GLU A 487 -8.52 31.54 10.69
N GLU A 488 -7.67 31.19 11.65
CA GLU A 488 -6.60 30.20 11.47
C GLU A 488 -6.50 29.30 12.71
N ILE A 489 -6.38 27.99 12.50
CA ILE A 489 -6.18 27.00 13.56
C ILE A 489 -5.01 26.10 13.19
N ILE A 490 -4.14 25.85 14.18
CA ILE A 490 -3.08 24.85 14.08
C ILE A 490 -3.34 23.83 15.20
N ILE A 491 -3.69 22.61 14.83
CA ILE A 491 -3.82 21.49 15.77
C ILE A 491 -2.39 20.97 16.04
N PRO A 492 -1.88 21.08 17.27
CA PRO A 492 -0.51 20.67 17.57
C PRO A 492 -0.36 19.15 17.60
N ASP A 493 0.84 18.65 17.37
CA ASP A 493 1.18 17.22 17.48
C ASP A 493 0.99 16.66 18.89
N THR A 494 1.18 17.52 19.91
CA THR A 494 1.08 17.14 21.32
C THR A 494 0.36 18.20 22.13
N TYR A 495 -0.36 17.76 23.16
CA TYR A 495 -0.99 18.58 24.18
C TYR A 495 -0.71 17.98 25.57
N ASP A 496 -0.22 18.80 26.50
CA ASP A 496 0.20 18.37 27.85
C ASP A 496 1.18 17.17 27.87
N GLY A 497 2.09 17.15 26.89
CA GLY A 497 3.12 16.11 26.75
C GLY A 497 2.63 14.78 26.19
N LEU A 498 1.37 14.68 25.77
CA LEU A 498 0.79 13.51 25.11
C LEU A 498 0.39 13.84 23.66
N PRO A 499 0.40 12.87 22.73
CA PRO A 499 0.01 13.09 21.34
C PRO A 499 -1.45 13.51 21.19
N VAL A 500 -1.73 14.41 20.24
CA VAL A 500 -3.09 14.66 19.76
C VAL A 500 -3.35 13.71 18.60
N VAL A 501 -4.26 12.77 18.78
CA VAL A 501 -4.44 11.61 17.90
C VAL A 501 -5.73 11.65 17.09
N ALA A 502 -6.67 12.52 17.47
CA ALA A 502 -7.97 12.59 16.79
C ALA A 502 -8.60 13.99 16.81
N ILE A 503 -9.53 14.21 15.89
CA ILE A 503 -10.44 15.35 15.86
C ILE A 503 -11.86 14.85 16.12
N ALA A 504 -12.53 15.46 17.10
CA ALA A 504 -13.88 15.08 17.50
C ALA A 504 -14.91 15.40 16.43
N SER A 505 -16.03 14.67 16.44
CA SER A 505 -17.21 15.04 15.67
C SER A 505 -17.63 16.46 16.02
N GLU A 506 -18.06 17.21 15.01
CA GLU A 506 -18.53 18.59 15.15
C GLU A 506 -17.51 19.58 15.75
N ALA A 507 -16.22 19.22 15.85
CA ALA A 507 -15.20 20.07 16.50
C ALA A 507 -15.13 21.49 15.92
N PHE A 508 -15.37 21.65 14.62
CA PHE A 508 -15.40 22.92 13.90
C PHE A 508 -16.77 23.23 13.30
N LEU A 509 -17.84 22.55 13.74
CA LEU A 509 -19.17 22.69 13.17
C LEU A 509 -19.62 24.16 13.09
N GLY A 510 -19.84 24.64 11.87
CA GLY A 510 -20.34 26.00 11.61
C GLY A 510 -19.37 27.12 12.00
N LEU A 511 -18.07 26.86 12.15
CA LEU A 511 -17.05 27.88 12.36
C LEU A 511 -16.81 28.69 11.08
N THR A 512 -17.76 29.58 10.81
CA THR A 512 -17.81 30.38 9.57
C THR A 512 -16.67 31.37 9.39
N ALA A 513 -15.83 31.64 10.40
CA ALA A 513 -14.65 32.50 10.23
C ALA A 513 -13.37 31.72 9.85
N LEU A 514 -13.32 30.41 10.08
CA LEU A 514 -12.13 29.60 9.84
C LEU A 514 -11.80 29.61 8.34
N ARG A 515 -10.56 29.96 8.00
CA ARG A 515 -10.03 30.04 6.63
C ARG A 515 -8.91 29.06 6.37
N HIS A 516 -8.06 28.84 7.37
CA HIS A 516 -6.87 28.00 7.23
C HIS A 516 -6.79 27.06 8.42
N ILE A 517 -6.62 25.77 8.16
CA ILE A 517 -6.32 24.80 9.21
C ILE A 517 -5.13 23.92 8.87
N THR A 518 -4.25 23.74 9.85
CA THR A 518 -3.16 22.76 9.83
C THR A 518 -3.43 21.68 10.86
N ILE A 519 -3.51 20.44 10.42
CA ILE A 519 -3.68 19.25 11.25
C ILE A 519 -2.31 18.65 11.56
N GLY A 520 -2.00 18.48 12.85
CA GLY A 520 -0.73 17.91 13.31
C GLY A 520 -0.47 16.49 12.81
N ASP A 521 0.80 16.11 12.74
CA ASP A 521 1.30 14.87 12.19
C ASP A 521 0.87 13.63 12.97
N ASN A 522 0.53 13.76 14.26
CA ASN A 522 0.08 12.66 15.10
C ASN A 522 -1.41 12.33 14.98
N VAL A 523 -2.19 13.16 14.29
CA VAL A 523 -3.62 12.92 14.11
C VAL A 523 -3.79 11.73 13.17
N THR A 524 -4.49 10.70 13.65
CA THR A 524 -4.76 9.47 12.90
C THR A 524 -6.22 9.36 12.48
N GLU A 525 -7.13 10.08 13.14
CA GLU A 525 -8.57 10.02 12.90
C GLU A 525 -9.23 11.41 12.88
N ILE A 526 -10.16 11.63 11.96
CA ILE A 526 -11.08 12.77 11.95
C ILE A 526 -12.48 12.18 12.02
N LEU A 527 -13.21 12.45 13.09
CA LEU A 527 -14.56 11.91 13.24
C LEU A 527 -15.58 12.66 12.35
N PRO A 528 -16.72 12.04 12.01
CA PRO A 528 -17.72 12.61 11.12
C PRO A 528 -18.18 14.02 11.54
N ASP A 529 -18.55 14.84 10.56
CA ASP A 529 -19.00 16.24 10.72
C ASP A 529 -17.99 17.21 11.34
N ALA A 530 -16.72 16.82 11.53
CA ALA A 530 -15.71 17.65 12.18
C ALA A 530 -15.62 19.08 11.60
N PHE A 531 -15.71 19.24 10.27
CA PHE A 531 -15.64 20.52 9.57
C PHE A 531 -16.96 20.96 8.94
N MET A 532 -18.08 20.30 9.25
CA MET A 532 -19.35 20.58 8.58
C MET A 532 -19.71 22.07 8.67
N GLY A 533 -20.04 22.70 7.55
CA GLY A 533 -20.46 24.10 7.49
C GLY A 533 -19.36 25.13 7.77
N CYS A 534 -18.07 24.77 7.69
CA CYS A 534 -16.96 25.72 7.69
C CYS A 534 -16.93 26.52 6.38
N THR A 535 -17.88 27.45 6.21
CA THR A 535 -18.17 28.13 4.93
C THR A 535 -17.05 29.00 4.36
N GLN A 536 -16.08 29.43 5.18
CA GLN A 536 -14.92 30.20 4.73
C GLN A 536 -13.62 29.40 4.69
N LEU A 537 -13.65 28.10 5.02
CA LEU A 537 -12.44 27.28 5.04
C LEU A 537 -11.88 27.20 3.62
N ALA A 538 -10.74 27.84 3.39
CA ALA A 538 -10.12 28.02 2.08
C ALA A 538 -8.97 27.04 1.87
N SER A 539 -8.22 26.72 2.92
CA SER A 539 -7.13 25.75 2.85
C SER A 539 -7.08 24.80 4.04
N ILE A 540 -6.64 23.58 3.77
CA ILE A 540 -6.36 22.55 4.77
C ILE A 540 -5.01 21.87 4.50
N THR A 541 -4.28 21.60 5.57
CA THR A 541 -3.06 20.80 5.57
C THR A 541 -3.26 19.57 6.45
N PHE A 542 -3.23 18.39 5.85
CA PHE A 542 -3.34 17.10 6.54
C PHE A 542 -1.96 16.60 7.02
N GLY A 543 -1.90 16.08 8.25
CA GLY A 543 -0.68 15.56 8.87
C GLY A 543 -0.21 14.19 8.33
N ALA A 544 0.99 13.77 8.75
CA ALA A 544 1.65 12.56 8.25
C ALA A 544 0.99 11.22 8.66
N SER A 545 0.31 11.13 9.81
CA SER A 545 -0.23 9.87 10.33
C SER A 545 -1.68 9.58 9.95
N LEU A 546 -2.36 10.48 9.22
CA LEU A 546 -3.73 10.27 8.78
C LEU A 546 -3.82 9.08 7.81
N THR A 547 -4.75 8.18 8.12
CA THR A 547 -5.04 7.02 7.27
C THR A 547 -6.18 7.34 6.30
N PRO A 548 -6.31 6.62 5.18
CA PRO A 548 -7.42 6.86 4.24
C PRO A 548 -8.80 6.65 4.85
N ASP A 549 -8.95 5.66 5.73
CA ASP A 549 -10.22 5.35 6.40
C ASP A 549 -10.63 6.45 7.40
N ALA A 550 -9.71 7.34 7.78
CA ALA A 550 -9.99 8.48 8.64
C ALA A 550 -10.60 9.66 7.89
N ILE A 551 -10.69 9.61 6.56
CA ILE A 551 -11.26 10.68 5.74
C ILE A 551 -12.47 10.15 4.98
N ASP A 552 -13.64 10.33 5.58
CA ASP A 552 -14.90 10.38 4.88
C ASP A 552 -15.20 11.84 4.55
N ALA A 553 -15.41 12.21 3.28
CA ALA A 553 -15.62 13.62 2.96
C ALA A 553 -16.91 14.23 3.55
N GLU A 554 -17.71 13.42 4.27
CA GLU A 554 -18.78 13.88 5.15
C GLU A 554 -18.26 14.90 6.18
N GLN A 555 -17.03 14.68 6.69
CA GLN A 555 -16.36 15.63 7.60
C GLN A 555 -16.29 17.05 7.03
N PHE A 556 -16.24 17.20 5.71
CA PHE A 556 -16.09 18.47 4.98
C PHE A 556 -17.37 18.91 4.27
N ARG A 557 -18.53 18.34 4.62
CA ARG A 557 -19.83 18.73 4.07
C ARG A 557 -20.04 20.23 4.22
N ASN A 558 -20.49 20.90 3.17
CA ASN A 558 -20.77 22.33 3.16
C ASN A 558 -19.55 23.21 3.53
N CYS A 559 -18.38 22.84 3.00
CA CYS A 559 -17.18 23.67 2.94
C CYS A 559 -16.96 24.26 1.52
N PRO A 560 -17.83 25.16 1.03
CA PRO A 560 -17.84 25.63 -0.36
C PRO A 560 -16.58 26.39 -0.78
N ALA A 561 -15.85 26.97 0.18
CA ALA A 561 -14.67 27.79 -0.10
C ALA A 561 -13.36 26.99 -0.19
N LEU A 562 -13.36 25.68 0.14
CA LEU A 562 -12.14 24.92 0.27
C LEU A 562 -11.52 24.67 -1.11
N ALA A 563 -10.38 25.31 -1.34
CA ALA A 563 -9.71 25.41 -2.63
C ALA A 563 -8.33 24.76 -2.62
N GLU A 564 -7.61 24.86 -1.51
CA GLU A 564 -6.26 24.34 -1.36
C GLU A 564 -6.25 23.19 -0.36
N ILE A 565 -5.79 22.03 -0.84
CA ILE A 565 -5.61 20.84 -0.01
C ILE A 565 -4.15 20.44 -0.10
N SER A 566 -3.53 20.18 1.03
CA SER A 566 -2.16 19.69 1.09
C SER A 566 -2.02 18.56 2.12
N VAL A 567 -0.99 17.74 1.95
CA VAL A 567 -0.67 16.66 2.89
C VAL A 567 0.82 16.71 3.22
N ALA A 568 1.16 16.44 4.48
CA ALA A 568 2.53 16.38 4.95
C ALA A 568 3.35 15.33 4.17
N ARG A 569 4.62 15.63 3.89
CA ARG A 569 5.52 14.76 3.09
C ARG A 569 5.70 13.35 3.66
N GLY A 570 5.44 13.16 4.96
CA GLY A 570 5.56 11.88 5.64
C GLY A 570 4.36 10.95 5.44
N ASN A 571 3.24 11.43 4.88
CA ASN A 571 2.07 10.59 4.68
C ASN A 571 2.32 9.53 3.59
N GLN A 572 2.13 8.26 3.94
CA GLN A 572 2.42 7.13 3.06
C GLN A 572 1.24 6.70 2.19
N SER A 573 0.03 7.14 2.55
CA SER A 573 -1.22 6.64 1.95
C SER A 573 -1.98 7.72 1.18
N LEU A 574 -1.89 8.96 1.65
CA LEU A 574 -2.56 10.11 1.07
C LEU A 574 -1.57 10.93 0.24
N TYR A 575 -2.02 11.39 -0.91
CA TYR A 575 -1.30 12.35 -1.73
C TYR A 575 -2.28 13.38 -2.29
N VAL A 576 -1.75 14.52 -2.74
CA VAL A 576 -2.55 15.53 -3.43
C VAL A 576 -2.13 15.57 -4.89
N GLN A 577 -3.12 15.52 -5.78
CA GLN A 577 -2.95 15.72 -7.21
C GLN A 577 -4.03 16.68 -7.69
N ASP A 578 -3.63 17.74 -8.39
CA ASP A 578 -4.51 18.80 -8.87
C ASP A 578 -5.51 19.28 -7.78
N ASN A 579 -5.00 19.62 -6.60
CA ASN A 579 -5.77 20.03 -5.42
C ASN A 579 -6.83 19.02 -4.92
N CYS A 580 -6.79 17.78 -5.38
CA CYS A 580 -7.65 16.71 -4.90
C CYS A 580 -6.87 15.80 -3.97
N LEU A 581 -7.45 15.45 -2.82
CA LEU A 581 -6.90 14.46 -1.92
C LEU A 581 -7.20 13.06 -2.45
N MET A 582 -6.16 12.25 -2.59
CA MET A 582 -6.21 10.97 -3.27
C MET A 582 -5.67 9.84 -2.38
N ASN A 583 -6.23 8.64 -2.56
CA ASN A 583 -5.68 7.38 -2.06
C ASN A 583 -5.89 6.27 -3.10
N GLY A 584 -4.81 5.63 -3.57
CA GLY A 584 -4.90 4.43 -4.41
C GLY A 584 -5.75 4.58 -5.69
N GLY A 585 -5.84 5.78 -6.26
CA GLY A 585 -6.68 6.07 -7.44
C GLY A 585 -8.09 6.57 -7.12
N THR A 586 -8.48 6.60 -5.84
CA THR A 586 -9.75 7.14 -5.37
C THR A 586 -9.58 8.61 -4.96
N LEU A 587 -10.47 9.48 -5.45
CA LEU A 587 -10.59 10.86 -5.01
C LEU A 587 -11.42 10.92 -3.72
N LEU A 588 -10.78 11.29 -2.62
CA LEU A 588 -11.40 11.37 -1.30
C LEU A 588 -12.03 12.74 -1.05
N LEU A 589 -11.35 13.82 -1.42
CA LEU A 589 -11.82 15.19 -1.20
C LEU A 589 -11.37 16.11 -2.35
N GLY A 590 -12.32 16.78 -2.99
CA GLY A 590 -12.07 17.71 -4.10
C GLY A 590 -11.75 19.13 -3.65
N GLY A 591 -10.69 19.72 -4.20
CA GLY A 591 -10.35 21.15 -4.07
C GLY A 591 -10.79 21.99 -5.27
N LEU A 592 -10.08 23.09 -5.54
CA LEU A 592 -10.38 24.00 -6.65
C LEU A 592 -9.80 23.50 -7.98
N THR A 593 -10.46 22.54 -8.61
CA THR A 593 -10.23 22.23 -10.02
C THR A 593 -11.54 22.05 -10.77
N ALA A 594 -11.60 22.59 -11.99
CA ALA A 594 -12.72 22.40 -12.91
C ALA A 594 -12.70 21.01 -13.58
N ALA A 595 -11.76 20.15 -13.20
CA ALA A 595 -11.55 18.82 -13.75
C ALA A 595 -11.00 17.87 -12.67
N ILE A 596 -11.45 16.62 -12.72
CA ILE A 596 -10.92 15.54 -11.90
C ILE A 596 -9.59 15.05 -12.53
N PRO A 597 -8.56 14.75 -11.74
CA PRO A 597 -7.28 14.27 -12.28
C PRO A 597 -7.41 13.01 -13.16
N GLU A 598 -6.58 12.93 -14.20
CA GLU A 598 -6.46 11.72 -15.02
C GLU A 598 -5.98 10.51 -14.20
N GLY A 599 -6.53 9.33 -14.47
CA GLY A 599 -6.20 8.10 -13.76
C GLY A 599 -6.98 7.88 -12.46
N VAL A 600 -7.87 8.80 -12.07
CA VAL A 600 -8.86 8.55 -11.01
C VAL A 600 -9.78 7.40 -11.44
N THR A 601 -9.89 6.37 -10.62
CA THR A 601 -10.74 5.19 -10.89
C THR A 601 -12.05 5.24 -10.12
N ALA A 602 -12.11 5.98 -9.01
CA ALA A 602 -13.30 6.13 -8.18
C ALA A 602 -13.39 7.52 -7.54
N ILE A 603 -14.61 8.03 -7.40
CA ILE A 603 -14.91 9.23 -6.60
C ILE A 603 -15.53 8.75 -5.30
N GLY A 604 -14.94 9.11 -4.17
CA GLY A 604 -15.40 8.75 -2.84
C GLY A 604 -16.76 9.37 -2.49
N ALA A 605 -17.41 8.81 -1.48
CA ALA A 605 -18.64 9.39 -0.93
C ALA A 605 -18.37 10.81 -0.42
N TYR A 606 -19.31 11.73 -0.64
CA TYR A 606 -19.23 13.15 -0.26
C TYR A 606 -18.06 13.97 -0.84
N ALA A 607 -17.25 13.42 -1.76
CA ALA A 607 -15.98 14.01 -2.18
C ALA A 607 -16.06 15.48 -2.66
N PHE A 608 -17.19 15.86 -3.25
CA PHE A 608 -17.50 17.22 -3.69
C PHE A 608 -18.79 17.77 -3.04
N SER A 609 -19.24 17.24 -1.91
CA SER A 609 -20.49 17.70 -1.29
C SER A 609 -20.41 19.18 -0.85
N GLY A 610 -21.45 19.95 -1.19
CA GLY A 610 -21.59 21.36 -0.83
C GLY A 610 -20.60 22.30 -1.54
N ARG A 611 -20.09 21.90 -2.72
CA ARG A 611 -19.07 22.65 -3.47
C ARG A 611 -19.69 23.65 -4.44
N ASP A 612 -20.18 24.76 -3.91
CA ASP A 612 -20.77 25.87 -4.69
C ASP A 612 -19.76 26.58 -5.62
N ILE A 613 -18.48 26.24 -5.55
CA ILE A 613 -17.47 26.72 -6.50
C ILE A 613 -17.52 25.98 -7.85
N LEU A 614 -18.10 24.77 -7.89
CA LEU A 614 -18.24 23.99 -9.10
C LEU A 614 -19.41 24.53 -9.93
N THR A 615 -19.12 24.89 -11.18
CA THR A 615 -20.13 25.34 -12.17
C THR A 615 -20.26 24.37 -13.33
N ALA A 616 -19.15 23.72 -13.70
CA ALA A 616 -19.12 22.60 -14.63
C ALA A 616 -18.06 21.60 -14.15
N LEU A 617 -18.28 20.32 -14.43
CA LEU A 617 -17.33 19.27 -14.10
C LEU A 617 -17.29 18.21 -15.21
N SER A 618 -16.09 17.84 -15.63
CA SER A 618 -15.85 16.69 -16.51
C SER A 618 -15.28 15.53 -15.69
N ILE A 619 -15.91 14.36 -15.79
CA ILE A 619 -15.47 13.14 -15.10
C ILE A 619 -14.73 12.26 -16.13
N PRO A 620 -13.44 11.93 -15.90
CA PRO A 620 -12.65 11.14 -16.83
C PRO A 620 -13.22 9.75 -17.13
N ASP A 621 -12.93 9.25 -18.33
CA ASP A 621 -13.28 7.90 -18.78
C ASP A 621 -12.65 6.78 -17.96
N SER A 622 -11.68 7.07 -17.08
CA SER A 622 -11.09 6.11 -16.16
C SER A 622 -11.97 5.83 -14.93
N VAL A 623 -12.92 6.72 -14.61
CA VAL A 623 -13.78 6.57 -13.44
C VAL A 623 -14.77 5.42 -13.67
N ARG A 624 -14.86 4.53 -12.68
CA ARG A 624 -15.75 3.35 -12.69
C ARG A 624 -16.82 3.42 -11.61
N ALA A 625 -16.60 4.19 -10.56
CA ALA A 625 -17.50 4.29 -9.42
C ALA A 625 -17.60 5.72 -8.89
N ILE A 626 -18.82 6.14 -8.56
CA ILE A 626 -19.13 7.40 -7.87
C ILE A 626 -19.85 7.04 -6.58
N GLY A 627 -19.28 7.42 -5.44
CA GLY A 627 -19.83 7.14 -4.12
C GLY A 627 -21.11 7.93 -3.83
N ALA A 628 -21.87 7.45 -2.83
CA ALA A 628 -23.07 8.13 -2.37
C ALA A 628 -22.78 9.58 -1.96
N TYR A 629 -23.71 10.49 -2.23
CA TYR A 629 -23.60 11.92 -1.92
C TYR A 629 -22.39 12.65 -2.56
N ALA A 630 -21.69 12.06 -3.54
CA ALA A 630 -20.45 12.63 -4.07
C ALA A 630 -20.57 14.10 -4.51
N PHE A 631 -21.69 14.51 -5.09
CA PHE A 631 -21.98 15.88 -5.53
C PHE A 631 -23.20 16.49 -4.80
N TYR A 632 -23.58 15.94 -3.65
CA TYR A 632 -24.72 16.42 -2.87
C TYR A 632 -24.60 17.91 -2.53
N GLU A 633 -25.65 18.70 -2.74
CA GLU A 633 -25.68 20.16 -2.50
C GLU A 633 -24.65 20.97 -3.32
N CYS A 634 -24.18 20.49 -4.48
CA CYS A 634 -23.44 21.33 -5.43
C CYS A 634 -24.38 22.32 -6.13
N SER A 635 -24.86 23.33 -5.42
CA SER A 635 -26.01 24.15 -5.85
C SER A 635 -25.75 25.03 -7.07
N HIS A 636 -24.48 25.25 -7.42
CA HIS A 636 -24.03 26.04 -8.57
C HIS A 636 -23.61 25.20 -9.79
N LEU A 637 -23.61 23.86 -9.68
CA LEU A 637 -23.21 22.97 -10.76
C LEU A 637 -24.27 22.99 -11.86
N GLU A 638 -23.94 23.54 -13.03
CA GLU A 638 -24.86 23.70 -14.17
C GLU A 638 -24.81 22.53 -15.14
N THR A 639 -23.63 21.96 -15.37
CA THR A 639 -23.40 20.89 -16.35
C THR A 639 -22.42 19.86 -15.82
N ILE A 640 -22.68 18.59 -16.10
CA ILE A 640 -21.73 17.51 -15.84
C ILE A 640 -21.58 16.60 -17.07
N GLU A 641 -20.34 16.26 -17.36
CA GLU A 641 -19.96 15.33 -18.43
C GLU A 641 -19.42 14.04 -17.79
N PRO A 642 -20.28 13.07 -17.48
CA PRO A 642 -19.85 11.78 -16.95
C PRO A 642 -19.10 10.97 -18.01
N GLY A 643 -17.95 10.40 -17.62
CA GLY A 643 -17.17 9.50 -18.47
C GLY A 643 -17.92 8.21 -18.83
N THR A 644 -17.47 7.57 -19.91
CA THR A 644 -18.10 6.38 -20.52
C THR A 644 -18.12 5.14 -19.62
N GLY A 645 -17.30 5.11 -18.58
CA GLY A 645 -17.15 3.96 -17.69
C GLY A 645 -18.11 3.90 -16.49
N ILE A 646 -19.00 4.87 -16.33
CA ILE A 646 -19.96 4.92 -15.22
C ILE A 646 -21.17 4.04 -15.57
N THR A 647 -21.38 2.97 -14.81
CA THR A 647 -22.49 2.02 -15.02
C THR A 647 -23.65 2.21 -14.04
N SER A 648 -23.41 2.87 -12.91
CA SER A 648 -24.42 3.09 -11.87
C SER A 648 -24.16 4.39 -11.12
N LEU A 649 -25.23 5.06 -10.68
CA LEU A 649 -25.17 6.18 -9.74
C LEU A 649 -25.59 5.72 -8.35
N ALA A 650 -24.80 6.08 -7.34
CA ALA A 650 -25.12 5.79 -5.95
C ALA A 650 -26.23 6.72 -5.42
N ASP A 651 -26.73 6.40 -4.23
CA ASP A 651 -27.77 7.19 -3.57
C ASP A 651 -27.33 8.65 -3.38
N TYR A 652 -28.26 9.58 -3.60
CA TYR A 652 -28.09 11.03 -3.41
C TYR A 652 -26.93 11.67 -4.20
N THR A 653 -26.39 11.01 -5.23
CA THR A 653 -25.18 11.45 -5.95
C THR A 653 -25.20 12.92 -6.36
N PHE A 654 -26.30 13.39 -6.97
CA PHE A 654 -26.53 14.77 -7.43
C PHE A 654 -27.69 15.46 -6.70
N ALA A 655 -28.12 14.94 -5.55
CA ALA A 655 -29.24 15.54 -4.82
C ALA A 655 -28.94 16.99 -4.44
N SER A 656 -29.96 17.86 -4.57
CA SER A 656 -29.90 19.30 -4.35
C SER A 656 -28.93 20.06 -5.25
N CYS A 657 -28.54 19.52 -6.42
CA CYS A 657 -27.85 20.28 -7.47
C CYS A 657 -28.84 21.20 -8.21
N THR A 658 -29.29 22.26 -7.56
CA THR A 658 -30.43 23.08 -8.01
C THR A 658 -30.19 23.82 -9.32
N ALA A 659 -28.93 24.05 -9.72
CA ALA A 659 -28.56 24.67 -11.00
C ALA A 659 -28.33 23.67 -12.15
N LEU A 660 -28.33 22.36 -11.90
CA LEU A 660 -27.98 21.34 -12.89
C LEU A 660 -29.04 21.29 -14.00
N ARG A 661 -28.66 21.66 -15.23
CA ARG A 661 -29.60 21.81 -16.35
C ARG A 661 -29.64 20.61 -17.28
N ALA A 662 -28.49 19.98 -17.47
CA ALA A 662 -28.31 18.88 -18.40
C ALA A 662 -27.25 17.91 -17.89
N VAL A 663 -27.52 16.62 -18.11
CA VAL A 663 -26.60 15.51 -17.85
C VAL A 663 -26.67 14.61 -19.07
N THR A 664 -25.52 14.36 -19.70
CA THR A 664 -25.44 13.47 -20.86
C THR A 664 -24.59 12.27 -20.50
N PHE A 665 -25.20 11.08 -20.50
CA PHE A 665 -24.48 9.84 -20.26
C PHE A 665 -24.02 9.25 -21.60
N HIS A 666 -22.72 9.02 -21.75
CA HIS A 666 -22.12 8.45 -22.96
C HIS A 666 -21.81 6.95 -22.83
N GLY A 667 -22.12 6.35 -21.68
CA GLY A 667 -21.85 4.94 -21.35
C GLY A 667 -23.12 4.16 -21.01
N ALA A 668 -22.95 2.89 -20.66
CA ALA A 668 -24.05 1.99 -20.29
C ALA A 668 -24.49 2.22 -18.82
N LEU A 669 -25.07 3.38 -18.52
CA LEU A 669 -25.67 3.65 -17.22
C LEU A 669 -26.91 2.76 -17.05
N THR A 670 -26.82 1.73 -16.21
CA THR A 670 -27.89 0.75 -16.00
C THR A 670 -28.73 1.00 -14.75
N GLU A 671 -28.21 1.76 -13.77
CA GLU A 671 -28.88 1.92 -12.47
C GLU A 671 -28.74 3.35 -11.92
N ILE A 672 -29.85 3.89 -11.43
CA ILE A 672 -29.92 5.17 -10.72
C ILE A 672 -30.33 4.88 -9.28
N GLY A 673 -29.48 5.25 -8.33
CA GLY A 673 -29.74 5.08 -6.90
C GLY A 673 -30.89 5.94 -6.34
N THR A 674 -31.20 5.72 -5.08
CA THR A 674 -32.24 6.43 -4.34
C THR A 674 -31.93 7.92 -4.30
N ALA A 675 -32.92 8.76 -4.63
CA ALA A 675 -32.81 10.22 -4.60
C ALA A 675 -31.61 10.79 -5.37
N ALA A 676 -31.07 10.08 -6.36
CA ALA A 676 -29.81 10.47 -7.03
C ALA A 676 -29.84 11.87 -7.66
N PHE A 677 -30.99 12.34 -8.16
CA PHE A 677 -31.23 13.68 -8.72
C PHE A 677 -32.30 14.47 -7.95
N GLN A 678 -32.63 14.08 -6.72
CA GLN A 678 -33.63 14.76 -5.90
C GLN A 678 -33.35 16.28 -5.86
N GLY A 679 -34.34 17.12 -6.14
CA GLY A 679 -34.23 18.57 -6.06
C GLY A 679 -33.34 19.22 -7.13
N CYS A 680 -33.02 18.52 -8.22
CA CYS A 680 -32.39 19.12 -9.41
C CYS A 680 -33.40 20.01 -10.17
N GLY A 681 -33.79 21.13 -9.55
CA GLY A 681 -34.90 21.96 -10.00
C GLY A 681 -34.72 22.63 -11.36
N ALA A 682 -33.50 22.69 -11.89
CA ALA A 682 -33.19 23.25 -13.21
C ALA A 682 -33.04 22.19 -14.33
N LEU A 683 -33.10 20.89 -14.02
CA LEU A 683 -32.91 19.82 -14.99
C LEU A 683 -34.08 19.82 -15.98
N GLU A 684 -33.85 20.10 -17.26
CA GLU A 684 -34.93 20.25 -18.25
C GLU A 684 -35.25 18.95 -18.98
N SER A 685 -34.23 18.14 -19.25
CA SER A 685 -34.34 16.87 -19.94
C SER A 685 -33.23 15.93 -19.50
N ILE A 686 -33.51 14.62 -19.53
CA ILE A 686 -32.50 13.60 -19.27
C ILE A 686 -32.74 12.37 -20.16
N ASP A 687 -31.65 11.82 -20.69
CA ASP A 687 -31.65 10.59 -21.47
C ASP A 687 -31.21 9.41 -20.58
N LEU A 688 -32.13 8.46 -20.41
CA LEU A 688 -31.99 7.25 -19.59
C LEU A 688 -32.20 5.99 -20.45
N HIS A 689 -31.89 6.02 -21.75
CA HIS A 689 -32.14 4.92 -22.68
C HIS A 689 -31.44 3.60 -22.30
N ALA A 690 -30.38 3.62 -21.50
CA ALA A 690 -29.66 2.42 -21.05
C ALA A 690 -30.08 1.93 -19.66
N VAL A 691 -30.92 2.70 -18.94
CA VAL A 691 -31.25 2.43 -17.54
C VAL A 691 -32.25 1.28 -17.40
N VAL A 692 -31.93 0.37 -16.50
CA VAL A 692 -32.74 -0.81 -16.13
C VAL A 692 -33.56 -0.53 -14.87
N LEU A 693 -33.01 0.21 -13.91
CA LEU A 693 -33.62 0.49 -12.61
C LEU A 693 -33.48 1.97 -12.23
N ILE A 694 -34.61 2.60 -11.91
CA ILE A 694 -34.68 3.95 -11.35
C ILE A 694 -35.09 3.85 -9.88
N GLY A 695 -34.22 4.32 -8.98
CA GLY A 695 -34.40 4.26 -7.53
C GLY A 695 -35.55 5.10 -6.97
N GLU A 696 -35.87 4.86 -5.70
CA GLU A 696 -36.92 5.60 -4.97
C GLU A 696 -36.56 7.09 -4.91
N LEU A 697 -37.53 7.98 -5.15
CA LEU A 697 -37.36 9.44 -5.14
C LEU A 697 -36.26 9.98 -6.10
N ALA A 698 -35.78 9.19 -7.06
CA ALA A 698 -34.60 9.50 -7.86
C ALA A 698 -34.64 10.90 -8.51
N PHE A 699 -35.80 11.36 -8.96
CA PHE A 699 -36.03 12.68 -9.57
C PHE A 699 -37.04 13.53 -8.78
N GLU A 700 -37.29 13.21 -7.51
CA GLU A 700 -38.25 13.97 -6.68
C GLU A 700 -37.92 15.47 -6.71
N ASN A 701 -38.92 16.33 -6.91
CA ASN A 701 -38.77 17.79 -6.99
C ASN A 701 -37.87 18.29 -8.15
N CYS A 702 -37.74 17.54 -9.25
CA CYS A 702 -37.16 18.05 -10.50
C CYS A 702 -38.17 18.94 -11.24
N GLU A 703 -38.44 20.14 -10.70
CA GLU A 703 -39.53 21.00 -11.14
C GLU A 703 -39.45 21.44 -12.61
N SER A 704 -38.25 21.57 -13.19
CA SER A 704 -38.08 21.98 -14.59
C SER A 704 -38.06 20.82 -15.59
N LEU A 705 -38.10 19.57 -15.12
CA LEU A 705 -37.97 18.40 -15.98
C LEU A 705 -39.20 18.31 -16.88
N ARG A 706 -39.01 18.39 -18.20
CA ARG A 706 -40.08 18.41 -19.21
C ARG A 706 -40.19 17.14 -20.01
N THR A 707 -39.06 16.53 -20.31
CA THR A 707 -38.98 15.35 -21.16
C THR A 707 -37.95 14.37 -20.64
N ILE A 708 -38.26 13.08 -20.73
CA ILE A 708 -37.33 11.99 -20.42
C ILE A 708 -37.29 11.00 -21.58
N VAL A 709 -36.13 10.37 -21.80
CA VAL A 709 -35.99 9.23 -22.71
C VAL A 709 -35.72 7.98 -21.86
N LEU A 710 -36.48 6.92 -22.10
CA LEU A 710 -36.45 5.65 -21.37
C LEU A 710 -36.20 4.49 -22.33
N GLY A 711 -35.40 3.52 -21.90
CA GLY A 711 -34.96 2.39 -22.71
C GLY A 711 -35.86 1.17 -22.69
N GLU A 712 -35.76 0.32 -23.72
CA GLU A 712 -36.37 -1.01 -23.76
C GLU A 712 -35.93 -1.93 -22.61
N ALA A 713 -34.73 -1.69 -22.06
CA ALA A 713 -34.18 -2.47 -20.97
C ALA A 713 -34.76 -2.10 -19.60
N LEU A 714 -35.59 -1.05 -19.51
CA LEU A 714 -36.18 -0.58 -18.26
C LEU A 714 -37.05 -1.68 -17.65
N GLN A 715 -36.78 -2.04 -16.40
CA GLN A 715 -37.51 -3.07 -15.67
C GLN A 715 -38.35 -2.49 -14.54
N ALA A 716 -37.83 -1.48 -13.83
CA ALA A 716 -38.53 -0.93 -12.69
C ALA A 716 -38.23 0.56 -12.47
N VAL A 717 -39.28 1.26 -12.07
CA VAL A 717 -39.25 2.62 -11.53
C VAL A 717 -39.80 2.53 -10.12
N LEU A 718 -38.95 2.75 -9.12
CA LEU A 718 -39.33 2.58 -7.72
C LEU A 718 -40.20 3.74 -7.22
N TYR A 719 -40.68 3.59 -6.00
CA TYR A 719 -41.69 4.45 -5.38
C TYR A 719 -41.35 5.95 -5.49
N ASP A 720 -42.31 6.74 -5.98
CA ASP A 720 -42.27 8.21 -6.05
C ASP A 720 -41.02 8.78 -6.76
N ALA A 721 -40.45 8.03 -7.71
CA ALA A 721 -39.24 8.41 -8.43
C ALA A 721 -39.37 9.76 -9.14
N PHE A 722 -40.58 10.13 -9.58
CA PHE A 722 -40.88 11.39 -10.28
C PHE A 722 -41.88 12.27 -9.50
N TRP A 723 -41.95 12.10 -8.18
CA TRP A 723 -42.82 12.91 -7.33
C TRP A 723 -42.48 14.41 -7.47
N ASP A 724 -43.51 15.25 -7.55
CA ASP A 724 -43.42 16.70 -7.76
C ASP A 724 -42.65 17.15 -9.03
N CYS A 725 -42.47 16.26 -10.00
CA CYS A 725 -42.03 16.62 -11.37
C CYS A 725 -43.19 17.25 -12.17
N ASN A 726 -43.71 18.38 -11.70
CA ASN A 726 -44.96 18.96 -12.21
C ASN A 726 -44.95 19.41 -13.68
N ASN A 727 -43.76 19.68 -14.25
CA ASN A 727 -43.61 20.09 -15.64
C ASN A 727 -43.24 18.94 -16.59
N LEU A 728 -43.13 17.70 -16.09
CA LEU A 728 -42.76 16.56 -16.95
C LEU A 728 -43.97 16.21 -17.81
N GLU A 729 -43.91 16.61 -19.08
CA GLU A 729 -45.02 16.56 -20.04
C GLU A 729 -45.03 15.25 -20.83
N ILE A 730 -43.86 14.83 -21.29
CA ILE A 730 -43.67 13.73 -22.26
C ILE A 730 -42.61 12.75 -21.76
N ALA A 731 -42.93 11.46 -21.77
CA ALA A 731 -41.96 10.38 -21.63
C ALA A 731 -41.80 9.66 -22.98
N TYR A 732 -40.59 9.70 -23.54
CA TYR A 732 -40.22 8.97 -24.74
C TYR A 732 -39.71 7.59 -24.34
N TYR A 733 -40.39 6.53 -24.76
CA TYR A 733 -40.00 5.15 -24.49
C TYR A 733 -39.53 4.50 -25.80
N LEU A 734 -38.34 3.89 -25.77
CA LEU A 734 -37.75 3.22 -26.94
C LEU A 734 -38.44 1.90 -27.28
N GLY A 735 -39.12 1.27 -26.33
CA GLY A 735 -39.82 0.01 -26.55
C GLY A 735 -41.26 0.15 -27.01
N THR A 736 -41.94 -0.99 -27.08
CA THR A 736 -43.35 -1.08 -27.46
C THR A 736 -44.27 -0.83 -26.26
N GLU A 737 -45.56 -0.61 -26.55
CA GLU A 737 -46.59 -0.51 -25.50
C GLU A 737 -46.66 -1.79 -24.64
N ASP A 738 -46.47 -2.96 -25.25
CA ASP A 738 -46.46 -4.24 -24.52
C ASP A 738 -45.26 -4.34 -23.57
N ASP A 739 -44.09 -3.84 -23.96
CA ASP A 739 -42.90 -3.80 -23.10
C ASP A 739 -43.11 -2.86 -21.92
N TRP A 740 -43.72 -1.70 -22.15
CA TRP A 740 -44.03 -0.73 -21.09
C TRP A 740 -44.99 -1.30 -20.03
N MET A 741 -45.97 -2.11 -20.45
CA MET A 741 -46.88 -2.78 -19.52
C MET A 741 -46.19 -3.83 -18.62
N ALA A 742 -44.97 -4.24 -18.96
CA ALA A 742 -44.16 -5.16 -18.15
C ALA A 742 -43.26 -4.44 -17.12
N VAL A 743 -43.09 -3.12 -17.24
CA VAL A 743 -42.28 -2.31 -16.31
C VAL A 743 -42.97 -2.23 -14.94
N ASP A 744 -42.23 -2.51 -13.87
CA ASP A 744 -42.72 -2.38 -12.49
C ASP A 744 -42.70 -0.91 -12.05
N LEU A 745 -43.87 -0.30 -11.94
CA LEU A 745 -44.05 1.06 -11.45
C LEU A 745 -44.42 1.00 -9.96
N GLY A 746 -43.41 1.10 -9.11
CA GLY A 746 -43.47 0.85 -7.67
C GLY A 746 -44.23 1.88 -6.82
N GLY A 747 -44.90 2.88 -7.42
CA GLY A 747 -45.55 3.97 -6.69
C GLY A 747 -46.50 4.85 -7.52
N ASN A 748 -46.88 6.00 -6.97
CA ASN A 748 -47.91 6.89 -7.51
C ASN A 748 -47.31 7.95 -8.46
N ASP A 749 -46.48 7.54 -9.41
CA ASP A 749 -45.90 8.43 -10.41
C ASP A 749 -46.93 8.72 -11.52
N ALA A 750 -47.92 9.57 -11.21
CA ALA A 750 -48.99 9.97 -12.13
C ALA A 750 -48.49 10.58 -13.45
N VAL A 751 -47.21 10.93 -13.52
CA VAL A 751 -46.52 11.44 -14.70
C VAL A 751 -46.19 10.33 -15.69
N LEU A 752 -45.95 9.11 -15.22
CA LEU A 752 -45.72 7.91 -16.04
C LEU A 752 -47.03 7.20 -16.42
N ASP A 753 -48.16 7.91 -16.36
CA ASP A 753 -49.43 7.44 -16.90
C ASP A 753 -49.24 7.11 -18.41
N PRO A 754 -49.67 5.93 -18.88
CA PRO A 754 -49.51 5.52 -20.29
C PRO A 754 -50.04 6.53 -21.31
N THR A 755 -51.00 7.39 -20.92
CA THR A 755 -51.51 8.47 -21.79
C THR A 755 -50.48 9.55 -22.12
N ARG A 756 -49.38 9.62 -21.38
CA ARG A 756 -48.28 10.60 -21.50
C ARG A 756 -46.97 9.96 -21.97
N VAL A 757 -46.98 8.65 -22.24
CA VAL A 757 -45.85 7.88 -22.75
C VAL A 757 -46.00 7.74 -24.27
N TYR A 758 -44.92 7.98 -24.99
CA TYR A 758 -44.82 7.86 -26.44
C TYR A 758 -43.85 6.75 -26.80
N PHE A 759 -44.24 5.89 -27.74
CA PHE A 759 -43.51 4.68 -28.14
C PHE A 759 -42.72 4.91 -29.43
N TYR A 760 -41.51 4.38 -29.49
CA TYR A 760 -40.63 4.59 -30.64
C TYR A 760 -41.15 3.87 -31.90
N SER A 761 -40.99 4.51 -33.06
CA SER A 761 -41.28 3.89 -34.37
C SER A 761 -40.40 4.50 -35.46
N ASP A 762 -39.60 3.68 -36.14
CA ASP A 762 -38.77 4.08 -37.29
C ASP A 762 -39.59 4.53 -38.50
N THR A 763 -40.87 4.16 -38.56
CA THR A 763 -41.75 4.49 -39.69
C THR A 763 -43.01 5.20 -39.22
N PRO A 764 -43.63 6.06 -40.06
CA PRO A 764 -44.87 6.73 -39.70
C PRO A 764 -45.96 5.70 -39.35
N PRO A 765 -46.59 5.79 -38.17
CA PRO A 765 -47.58 4.82 -37.73
C PRO A 765 -48.82 4.85 -38.64
N SER A 766 -49.34 3.67 -38.97
CA SER A 766 -50.48 3.53 -39.90
C SER A 766 -51.84 3.99 -39.32
N SER A 767 -51.89 4.26 -38.02
CA SER A 767 -53.02 4.83 -37.28
C SER A 767 -52.48 5.80 -36.23
N GLY A 768 -53.13 6.96 -36.05
CA GLY A 768 -52.71 7.92 -35.03
C GLY A 768 -52.60 7.30 -33.63
N GLY A 769 -51.75 7.85 -32.77
CA GLY A 769 -51.44 7.34 -31.44
C GLY A 769 -50.23 8.05 -30.82
N ASN A 770 -49.75 7.58 -29.67
CA ASN A 770 -48.59 8.15 -28.99
C ASN A 770 -47.29 7.54 -29.54
N TYR A 771 -46.80 8.04 -30.68
CA TYR A 771 -45.55 7.56 -31.29
C TYR A 771 -44.55 8.69 -31.52
N TRP A 772 -43.26 8.35 -31.50
CA TRP A 772 -42.15 9.28 -31.73
C TRP A 772 -41.02 8.64 -32.56
N HIS A 773 -40.12 9.45 -33.11
CA HIS A 773 -38.89 9.06 -33.80
C HIS A 773 -37.77 10.07 -33.53
N TYR A 774 -36.54 9.75 -33.94
CA TYR A 774 -35.46 10.73 -33.99
C TYR A 774 -35.51 11.54 -35.29
N GLU A 775 -35.41 12.87 -35.17
CA GLU A 775 -35.15 13.80 -36.27
C GLU A 775 -33.97 14.67 -35.84
N ASP A 776 -32.87 14.64 -36.60
CA ASP A 776 -31.61 15.34 -36.26
C ASP A 776 -31.14 15.07 -34.81
N ASP A 777 -31.13 13.79 -34.39
CA ASP A 777 -30.77 13.31 -33.05
C ASP A 777 -31.66 13.84 -31.90
N LEU A 778 -32.83 14.41 -32.22
CA LEU A 778 -33.80 14.90 -31.23
C LEU A 778 -35.09 14.07 -31.26
N PRO A 779 -35.66 13.71 -30.09
CA PRO A 779 -36.96 13.07 -30.00
C PRO A 779 -38.07 13.96 -30.57
N THR A 780 -38.76 13.48 -31.60
CA THR A 780 -39.82 14.18 -32.31
C THR A 780 -41.07 13.31 -32.44
N LEU A 781 -42.25 13.90 -32.18
CA LEU A 781 -43.52 13.19 -32.27
C LEU A 781 -43.94 12.98 -33.72
N TRP A 782 -44.50 11.81 -34.04
CA TRP A 782 -45.16 11.58 -35.31
C TRP A 782 -46.49 12.37 -35.38
N GLU A 783 -46.75 13.05 -36.51
CA GLU A 783 -48.00 13.80 -36.77
C GLU A 783 -49.23 12.92 -37.04
#